data_AF-A0A7J6GMS6-F1
#
_entry.id   AF-A0A7J6GMS6-F1
#
_cell.length_a   1.000
_cell.length_b   1.000
_cell.length_c   1.000
_cell.angle_alpha   90.00
_cell.angle_beta   90.00
_cell.angle_gamma   90.00
#
_symmetry.space_group_name_H-M   'P 1'
#
loop_
_entity.id
_entity.type
_entity.pdbx_description
1 polymer ?
#
loop_
_entity_poly.entity_id
_entity_poly.type
_entity_poly.pdbx_seq_one_letter_code
_entity_poly.pdbx_strand_id
1 'polypeptide(L)'
;AAPAAAFIPQDNFLIDCGATTAITSPDGRLFKTEPQAAQFIQAADDFKISVPAADVPSPIYLTARIFIQEASYSFHLTQPGWHWVRIHLFPMNNTIFDLQKATFTVTTDKYVLLHSFNVNNTNQAFVKEYLVNATDPRFTIKFSPQKNSAAFVNAIEVVSAPDDIINDVASNLLPVGNYPGLSNFAFQPVYRLNVGGPLITSSNDTLGRTWAKDDVYLKSPNLAKNVVVSASIVKYPQGGALTPLIAPQMVYASAVEMADAGVNNPKFNVTWNFNVDGAFTYLLRLHFCDIVSKALNNLYFNVYINGQIAISDLDLSHTLGALAVPYFKDIVVNSSFVSNGLLTVQIGPSNLGSGDLNAILNGLEVMKMSNTVESLDGEFGVDGRQETSGSRRGTVAAVGFAMMFGAFVGLGAMVIKWHKRPQDWQKRNSFSSWLLPVHAGDTSFMSSKNSARGLHYLHTGTAQGIIHRDVKTTNILLDDNFTAKVADFGLSKDVALGQGHVSTAVKGSFGYLDPEYFRRQQLTDKSDVYSFGVVLLEALCARPAINPQLPREQVNLADWAMQWKRKGLLDKIIDPLLVGAINPESMKKFAEAAEKCLAEHGVDRPTMGDVLWNLEYALQLQEAFSQGKANENEQGGGESTPATDNRPVSLPEESNKSPAEVQATIDEHSGTAMFAQFANLNGR
;
A
#
# COMPACT_ATOMS: atom_id res chain seq x y z
N ALA A 1 45.53 -9.52 -10.78
CA ALA A 1 44.69 -9.36 -11.98
C ALA A 1 45.01 -8.02 -12.61
N ALA A 2 44.89 -7.86 -13.94
CA ALA A 2 44.82 -6.51 -14.50
C ALA A 2 43.58 -5.81 -13.91
N PRO A 3 43.62 -4.50 -13.60
CA PRO A 3 42.42 -3.78 -13.23
C PRO A 3 41.39 -3.92 -14.37
N ALA A 4 40.12 -4.13 -14.02
CA ALA A 4 39.05 -4.02 -15.00
C ALA A 4 39.15 -2.63 -15.64
N ALA A 5 39.03 -2.55 -16.96
CA ALA A 5 39.22 -1.28 -17.66
C ALA A 5 38.27 -0.24 -17.09
N ALA A 6 38.81 0.89 -16.60
CA ALA A 6 37.99 1.93 -16.01
C ALA A 6 36.98 2.44 -17.03
N PHE A 7 35.72 2.57 -16.63
CA PHE A 7 34.70 3.15 -17.49
C PHE A 7 35.09 4.59 -17.85
N ILE A 8 35.09 4.90 -19.15
CA ILE A 8 35.37 6.23 -19.66
C ILE A 8 34.03 6.83 -20.10
N PRO A 9 33.41 7.71 -19.30
CA PRO A 9 32.18 8.39 -19.70
C PRO A 9 32.43 9.27 -20.92
N GLN A 10 31.50 9.24 -21.89
CA GLN A 10 31.54 10.13 -23.06
C GLN A 10 31.20 11.57 -22.64
N ASP A 11 30.03 11.73 -22.03
CA ASP A 11 29.61 12.95 -21.34
C ASP A 11 30.16 12.96 -19.92
N ASN A 12 30.98 13.97 -19.58
CA ASN A 12 31.64 14.10 -18.28
C ASN A 12 31.76 15.58 -17.87
N PHE A 13 30.69 16.10 -17.26
CA PHE A 13 30.61 17.48 -16.78
C PHE A 13 30.75 17.51 -15.26
N LEU A 14 31.96 17.79 -14.77
CA LEU A 14 32.26 18.03 -13.36
C LEU A 14 32.47 19.54 -13.16
N ILE A 15 31.64 20.19 -12.35
CA ILE A 15 31.68 21.65 -12.11
C ILE A 15 31.78 21.93 -10.61
N ASP A 16 32.81 22.68 -10.22
CA ASP A 16 32.95 23.26 -8.88
C ASP A 16 32.36 24.69 -8.90
N CYS A 17 31.26 24.89 -8.18
CA CYS A 17 30.36 26.04 -8.32
C CYS A 17 30.78 27.15 -7.36
N GLY A 18 31.11 28.33 -7.87
CA GLY A 18 31.73 29.42 -7.11
C GLY A 18 33.26 29.40 -7.09
N ALA A 19 33.91 28.31 -7.52
CA ALA A 19 35.36 28.22 -7.56
C ALA A 19 35.99 29.00 -8.70
N THR A 20 37.07 29.73 -8.38
CA THR A 20 37.94 30.42 -9.34
C THR A 20 39.25 29.67 -9.60
N THR A 21 39.70 28.86 -8.64
CA THR A 21 40.92 28.05 -8.70
C THR A 21 40.54 26.58 -8.94
N ALA A 22 41.22 25.91 -9.87
CA ALA A 22 40.95 24.51 -10.15
C ALA A 22 41.41 23.62 -8.98
N ILE A 23 40.57 22.66 -8.61
CA ILE A 23 40.86 21.67 -7.56
C ILE A 23 40.73 20.25 -8.11
N THR A 24 41.51 19.36 -7.53
CA THR A 24 41.40 17.91 -7.76
C THR A 24 40.71 17.29 -6.55
N SER A 25 39.64 16.54 -6.80
CA SER A 25 38.94 15.76 -5.79
C SER A 25 39.86 14.66 -5.22
N PRO A 26 39.67 14.17 -3.98
CA PRO A 26 40.51 13.11 -3.39
C PRO A 26 40.58 11.79 -4.21
N ASP A 27 39.63 11.58 -5.12
CA ASP A 27 39.60 10.46 -6.07
C ASP A 27 40.34 10.74 -7.40
N GLY A 28 41.06 11.87 -7.50
CA GLY A 28 41.84 12.25 -8.67
C GLY A 28 41.04 12.95 -9.78
N ARG A 29 39.72 13.13 -9.61
CA ARG A 29 38.87 13.78 -10.62
C ARG A 29 39.05 15.31 -10.60
N LEU A 30 39.18 15.91 -11.78
CA LEU A 30 39.34 17.36 -11.97
C LEU A 30 37.98 18.01 -12.21
N PHE A 31 37.62 19.00 -11.39
CA PHE A 31 36.39 19.77 -11.56
C PHE A 31 36.70 21.08 -12.31
N LYS A 32 35.82 21.46 -13.24
CA LYS A 32 35.89 22.73 -13.96
C LYS A 32 35.53 23.87 -13.02
N THR A 33 36.32 24.95 -13.05
CA THR A 33 36.01 26.17 -12.30
C THR A 33 34.83 26.92 -12.91
N GLU A 34 34.21 27.83 -12.16
CA GLU A 34 33.07 28.59 -12.66
C GLU A 34 33.36 29.38 -13.95
N PRO A 35 34.53 30.05 -14.13
CA PRO A 35 34.87 30.67 -15.41
C PRO A 35 34.98 29.69 -16.59
N GLN A 36 35.42 28.44 -16.35
CA GLN A 36 35.49 27.39 -17.36
C GLN A 36 34.10 26.78 -17.66
N ALA A 37 33.21 26.81 -16.68
CA ALA A 37 31.84 26.32 -16.79
C ALA A 37 30.85 27.38 -17.28
N ALA A 38 31.24 28.66 -17.40
CA ALA A 38 30.36 29.79 -17.66
C ALA A 38 29.41 29.62 -18.86
N GLN A 39 29.84 28.93 -19.92
CA GLN A 39 29.01 28.63 -21.11
C GLN A 39 27.78 27.75 -20.79
N PHE A 40 27.79 27.00 -19.69
CA PHE A 40 26.69 26.15 -19.26
C PHE A 40 25.71 26.90 -18.36
N ILE A 41 26.09 28.05 -17.77
CA ILE A 41 25.35 28.68 -16.68
C ILE A 41 24.52 29.86 -17.18
N GLN A 42 23.22 29.83 -16.90
CA GLN A 42 22.29 30.94 -17.11
C GLN A 42 21.69 31.35 -15.77
N ALA A 43 22.21 32.43 -15.18
CA ALA A 43 21.73 33.00 -13.93
C ALA A 43 21.67 34.53 -14.03
N ALA A 44 20.67 35.15 -13.41
CA ALA A 44 20.61 36.61 -13.26
C ALA A 44 21.50 37.10 -12.10
N ASP A 45 21.83 36.22 -11.15
CA ASP A 45 22.61 36.52 -9.95
C ASP A 45 24.05 35.99 -10.06
N ASP A 46 24.99 36.66 -9.37
CA ASP A 46 26.41 36.31 -9.36
C ASP A 46 26.99 36.08 -7.95
N PHE A 47 26.17 35.64 -7.00
CA PHE A 47 26.62 35.35 -5.64
C PHE A 47 27.45 34.06 -5.59
N LYS A 48 28.77 34.24 -5.40
CA LYS A 48 29.75 33.17 -5.14
C LYS A 48 30.26 33.31 -3.73
N ILE A 49 30.43 32.20 -3.02
CA ILE A 49 31.06 32.17 -1.70
C ILE A 49 32.18 31.13 -1.66
N SER A 50 33.20 31.41 -0.86
CA SER A 50 34.30 30.48 -0.57
C SER A 50 34.74 30.61 0.88
N VAL A 51 35.12 29.49 1.48
CA VAL A 51 35.71 29.42 2.82
C VAL A 51 37.13 28.86 2.74
N PRO A 52 38.09 29.35 3.54
CA PRO A 52 39.48 28.91 3.46
C PRO A 52 39.69 27.47 3.93
N ALA A 53 38.86 27.00 4.87
CA ALA A 53 38.84 25.62 5.37
C ALA A 53 37.48 25.31 6.04
N ALA A 54 37.07 24.05 5.99
CA ALA A 54 35.93 23.50 6.71
C ALA A 54 36.19 22.00 6.97
N ASP A 55 35.46 21.40 7.91
CA ASP A 55 35.48 19.95 8.14
C ASP A 55 34.59 19.25 7.09
N VAL A 56 35.16 19.03 5.90
CA VAL A 56 34.46 18.50 4.72
C VAL A 56 35.26 17.40 4.03
N PRO A 57 34.59 16.40 3.42
CA PRO A 57 35.26 15.22 2.85
C PRO A 57 35.99 15.49 1.52
N SER A 58 35.81 16.66 0.90
CA SER A 58 36.45 17.04 -0.36
C SER A 58 36.52 18.57 -0.49
N PRO A 59 37.56 19.14 -1.14
CA PRO A 59 37.66 20.59 -1.34
C PRO A 59 36.51 21.19 -2.16
N ILE A 60 35.75 20.39 -2.93
CA ILE A 60 34.56 20.83 -3.71
C ILE A 60 33.45 21.43 -2.84
N TYR A 61 33.49 21.24 -1.52
CA TYR A 61 32.53 21.83 -0.58
C TYR A 61 33.02 23.15 0.02
N LEU A 62 34.25 23.60 -0.29
CA LEU A 62 34.79 24.88 0.18
C LEU A 62 34.31 26.08 -0.64
N THR A 63 33.65 25.85 -1.77
CA THR A 63 32.99 26.89 -2.57
C THR A 63 31.52 26.56 -2.83
N ALA A 64 30.71 27.57 -3.08
CA ALA A 64 29.33 27.42 -3.54
C ALA A 64 28.88 28.64 -4.36
N ARG A 65 27.93 28.40 -5.27
CA ARG A 65 27.13 29.44 -5.90
C ARG A 65 25.75 29.52 -5.25
N ILE A 66 25.24 30.74 -5.09
CA ILE A 66 23.93 31.05 -4.49
C ILE A 66 23.06 31.77 -5.53
N PHE A 67 21.77 31.41 -5.56
CA PHE A 67 20.77 32.00 -6.44
C PHE A 67 19.59 32.52 -5.61
N ILE A 68 19.18 33.76 -5.85
CA ILE A 68 18.01 34.41 -5.24
C ILE A 68 16.85 34.52 -6.23
N GLN A 69 17.17 34.44 -7.51
CA GLN A 69 16.28 34.23 -8.64
C GLN A 69 16.48 32.82 -9.21
N GLU A 70 15.69 32.49 -10.22
CA GLU A 70 15.85 31.24 -10.96
C GLU A 70 17.15 31.22 -11.76
N ALA A 71 17.86 30.09 -11.71
CA ALA A 71 19.08 29.85 -12.46
C ALA A 71 19.10 28.43 -13.06
N SER A 72 19.81 28.25 -14.16
CA SER A 72 19.93 26.95 -14.81
C SER A 72 21.34 26.65 -15.30
N TYR A 73 21.65 25.35 -15.33
CA TYR A 73 22.84 24.77 -15.96
C TYR A 73 22.36 23.95 -17.15
N SER A 74 22.76 24.33 -18.36
CA SER A 74 22.41 23.66 -19.61
C SER A 74 23.63 22.94 -20.18
N PHE A 75 23.51 21.62 -20.35
CA PHE A 75 24.53 20.75 -20.90
C PHE A 75 24.11 20.30 -22.30
N HIS A 76 25.06 20.21 -23.22
CA HIS A 76 24.86 19.56 -24.51
C HIS A 76 25.41 18.13 -24.41
N LEU A 77 24.52 17.14 -24.44
CA LEU A 77 24.90 15.73 -24.33
C LEU A 77 25.38 15.22 -25.68
N THR A 78 26.49 14.47 -25.67
CA THR A 78 27.06 13.84 -26.86
C THR A 78 26.34 12.56 -27.26
N GLN A 79 25.70 11.88 -26.30
CA GLN A 79 24.90 10.67 -26.55
C GLN A 79 23.60 10.67 -25.72
N PRO A 80 22.48 10.16 -26.27
CA PRO A 80 21.29 9.88 -25.49
C PRO A 80 21.51 8.62 -24.62
N GLY A 81 20.92 8.57 -23.43
CA GLY A 81 20.94 7.39 -22.57
C GLY A 81 21.01 7.71 -21.09
N TRP A 82 21.47 6.74 -20.29
CA TRP A 82 21.58 6.89 -18.84
C TRP A 82 22.67 7.90 -18.44
N HIS A 83 22.32 8.79 -17.52
CA HIS A 83 23.22 9.79 -16.97
C HIS A 83 23.10 9.86 -15.44
N TRP A 84 24.25 9.79 -14.76
CA TRP A 84 24.37 10.14 -13.36
C TRP A 84 24.34 11.66 -13.20
N VAL A 85 23.42 12.14 -12.38
CA VAL A 85 23.31 13.53 -11.95
C VAL A 85 23.57 13.58 -10.45
N ARG A 86 24.64 14.26 -10.02
CA ARG A 86 24.99 14.43 -8.61
C ARG A 86 25.01 15.90 -8.25
N ILE A 87 24.24 16.25 -7.23
CA ILE A 87 24.18 17.61 -6.67
C ILE A 87 24.85 17.57 -5.30
N HIS A 88 25.97 18.28 -5.18
CA HIS A 88 26.76 18.37 -3.95
C HIS A 88 26.32 19.59 -3.14
N LEU A 89 25.96 19.35 -1.88
CA LEU A 89 25.36 20.34 -0.99
C LEU A 89 26.06 20.34 0.38
N PHE A 90 26.52 21.51 0.79
CA PHE A 90 27.07 21.81 2.11
C PHE A 90 26.69 23.25 2.49
N PRO A 91 25.85 23.47 3.51
CA PRO A 91 25.32 24.79 3.86
C PRO A 91 26.37 25.62 4.60
N MET A 92 27.27 26.24 3.85
CA MET A 92 28.34 27.07 4.40
C MET A 92 27.83 28.32 5.10
N ASN A 93 28.38 28.58 6.29
CA ASN A 93 28.21 29.85 6.99
C ASN A 93 28.79 31.00 6.15
N ASN A 94 27.95 31.99 5.83
CA ASN A 94 28.33 33.18 5.10
C ASN A 94 27.50 34.38 5.59
N THR A 95 27.86 35.60 5.19
CA THR A 95 27.24 36.85 5.64
C THR A 95 26.05 37.31 4.81
N ILE A 96 25.71 36.59 3.73
CA ILE A 96 24.73 37.02 2.72
C ILE A 96 23.41 36.28 2.90
N PHE A 97 23.44 34.95 3.01
CA PHE A 97 22.27 34.08 3.17
C PHE A 97 22.52 32.95 4.15
N ASP A 98 21.54 32.67 5.00
CA ASP A 98 21.54 31.49 5.87
C ASP A 98 21.20 30.22 5.06
N LEU A 99 22.24 29.53 4.59
CA LEU A 99 22.08 28.33 3.76
C LEU A 99 21.50 27.13 4.53
N GLN A 100 21.44 27.18 5.86
CA GLN A 100 20.78 26.14 6.67
C GLN A 100 19.26 26.24 6.57
N LYS A 101 18.75 27.46 6.35
CA LYS A 101 17.34 27.78 6.13
C LYS A 101 16.97 27.94 4.64
N ALA A 102 17.92 27.69 3.73
CA ALA A 102 17.67 27.68 2.30
C ALA A 102 16.60 26.63 1.94
N THR A 103 15.58 27.06 1.20
CA THR A 103 14.50 26.22 0.72
C THR A 103 14.29 26.46 -0.76
N PHE A 104 14.49 25.42 -1.58
CA PHE A 104 14.49 25.54 -3.03
C PHE A 104 14.06 24.24 -3.71
N THR A 105 13.67 24.36 -4.98
CA THR A 105 13.31 23.24 -5.85
C THR A 105 14.40 23.07 -6.90
N VAL A 106 14.76 21.82 -7.21
CA VAL A 106 15.62 21.49 -8.34
C VAL A 106 14.87 20.60 -9.32
N THR A 107 14.79 21.07 -10.56
CA THR A 107 14.11 20.40 -11.67
C THR A 107 15.08 20.12 -12.81
N THR A 108 14.73 19.16 -13.64
CA THR A 108 15.27 19.00 -14.99
C THR A 108 14.18 19.38 -16.00
N ASP A 109 14.44 19.30 -17.30
CA ASP A 109 13.41 19.51 -18.33
C ASP A 109 12.20 18.55 -18.18
N LYS A 110 12.42 17.37 -17.58
CA LYS A 110 11.42 16.30 -17.43
C LYS A 110 11.09 15.98 -15.96
N TYR A 111 12.10 15.71 -15.14
CA TYR A 111 11.94 15.19 -13.77
C TYR A 111 12.10 16.28 -12.69
N VAL A 112 11.30 16.20 -11.63
CA VAL A 112 11.54 16.95 -10.38
C VAL A 112 12.49 16.14 -9.50
N LEU A 113 13.69 16.67 -9.22
CA LEU A 113 14.72 15.98 -8.44
C LEU A 113 14.62 16.28 -6.94
N LEU A 114 14.30 17.53 -6.61
CA LEU A 114 14.12 18.06 -5.26
C LEU A 114 12.96 19.04 -5.26
N HIS A 115 12.03 18.95 -4.31
CA HIS A 115 10.86 19.83 -4.23
C HIS A 115 10.75 20.50 -2.86
N SER A 116 10.79 21.84 -2.83
CA SER A 116 10.79 22.61 -1.58
C SER A 116 11.81 22.08 -0.55
N PHE A 117 12.96 21.63 -1.06
CA PHE A 117 13.99 20.93 -0.29
C PHE A 117 14.66 21.90 0.68
N ASN A 118 14.85 21.43 1.93
CA ASN A 118 15.53 22.16 2.99
C ASN A 118 16.63 21.28 3.59
N VAL A 119 17.74 21.91 4.01
CA VAL A 119 18.93 21.22 4.53
C VAL A 119 18.77 20.75 5.99
N ASN A 120 17.64 21.06 6.65
CA ASN A 120 17.31 20.63 8.02
C ASN A 120 18.39 20.99 9.06
N ASN A 121 19.08 22.11 8.87
CA ASN A 121 20.16 22.61 9.74
C ASN A 121 21.33 21.63 9.97
N THR A 122 21.67 20.78 9.00
CA THR A 122 22.85 19.90 9.10
C THR A 122 24.15 20.61 8.74
N ASN A 123 25.17 20.58 9.62
CA ASN A 123 26.53 21.04 9.31
C ASN A 123 27.38 19.99 8.55
N GLN A 124 26.75 19.12 7.75
CA GLN A 124 27.44 18.03 7.04
C GLN A 124 27.29 18.20 5.53
N ALA A 125 28.34 17.84 4.79
CA ALA A 125 28.33 17.78 3.34
C ALA A 125 27.65 16.47 2.88
N PHE A 126 26.75 16.55 1.90
CA PHE A 126 26.07 15.39 1.33
C PHE A 126 25.86 15.55 -0.18
N VAL A 127 25.51 14.43 -0.81
CA VAL A 127 25.26 14.34 -2.25
C VAL A 127 23.84 13.83 -2.48
N LYS A 128 23.13 14.45 -3.40
CA LYS A 128 21.90 13.89 -3.98
C LYS A 128 22.25 13.29 -5.34
N GLU A 129 22.29 11.96 -5.41
CA GLU A 129 22.56 11.20 -6.63
C GLU A 129 21.25 10.77 -7.30
N TYR A 130 21.21 10.90 -8.61
CA TYR A 130 20.11 10.51 -9.47
C TYR A 130 20.65 9.82 -10.73
N LEU A 131 19.90 8.84 -11.24
CA LEU A 131 20.11 8.21 -12.53
C LEU A 131 18.91 8.57 -13.40
N VAL A 132 19.15 9.34 -14.47
CA VAL A 132 18.11 9.81 -15.39
C VAL A 132 18.38 9.27 -16.80
N ASN A 133 17.33 8.86 -17.49
CA ASN A 133 17.39 8.56 -18.91
C ASN A 133 17.22 9.88 -19.68
N ALA A 134 18.33 10.44 -20.16
CA ALA A 134 18.35 11.71 -20.88
C ALA A 134 18.48 11.43 -22.38
N THR A 135 17.38 11.52 -23.10
CA THR A 135 17.32 11.27 -24.55
C THR A 135 17.43 12.53 -25.40
N ASP A 136 17.18 13.70 -24.82
CA ASP A 136 17.31 14.99 -25.50
C ASP A 136 18.77 15.46 -25.55
N PRO A 137 19.21 16.07 -26.67
CA PRO A 137 20.59 16.53 -26.83
C PRO A 137 20.95 17.74 -25.95
N ARG A 138 19.95 18.38 -25.33
CA ARG A 138 20.13 19.41 -24.30
C ARG A 138 19.51 18.91 -23.01
N PHE A 139 20.32 18.88 -21.96
CA PHE A 139 19.87 18.53 -20.62
C PHE A 139 20.08 19.73 -19.71
N THR A 140 19.01 20.24 -19.11
CA THR A 140 19.02 21.42 -18.26
C THR A 140 18.69 21.04 -16.82
N ILE A 141 19.48 21.51 -15.86
CA ILE A 141 19.17 21.48 -14.42
C ILE A 141 18.81 22.90 -13.99
N LYS A 142 17.63 23.08 -13.40
CA LYS A 142 17.11 24.39 -12.98
C LYS A 142 16.89 24.45 -11.48
N PHE A 143 17.49 25.47 -10.86
CA PHE A 143 17.39 25.81 -9.44
C PHE A 143 16.41 26.97 -9.27
N SER A 144 15.30 26.71 -8.57
CA SER A 144 14.24 27.70 -8.33
C SER A 144 14.10 27.92 -6.80
N PRO A 145 14.61 29.05 -6.25
CA PRO A 145 14.47 29.36 -4.84
C PRO A 145 13.00 29.64 -4.44
N GLN A 146 12.62 29.27 -3.22
CA GLN A 146 11.32 29.67 -2.68
C GLN A 146 11.32 31.17 -2.33
N LYS A 147 10.14 31.81 -2.33
CA LYS A 147 9.97 33.23 -1.98
C LYS A 147 10.62 33.54 -0.62
N ASN A 148 11.46 34.58 -0.59
CA ASN A 148 12.26 35.01 0.57
C ASN A 148 13.29 33.97 1.05
N SER A 149 13.71 33.04 0.18
CA SER A 149 14.78 32.08 0.42
C SER A 149 15.82 32.14 -0.71
N ALA A 150 16.82 31.26 -0.67
CA ALA A 150 17.84 31.12 -1.68
C ALA A 150 18.03 29.65 -2.06
N ALA A 151 18.51 29.40 -3.28
CA ALA A 151 19.01 28.11 -3.73
C ALA A 151 20.55 28.15 -3.72
N PHE A 152 21.21 27.03 -3.49
CA PHE A 152 22.67 26.97 -3.57
C PHE A 152 23.15 25.61 -4.04
N VAL A 153 24.38 25.57 -4.56
CA VAL A 153 25.07 24.34 -4.97
C VAL A 153 26.57 24.51 -4.83
N ASN A 154 27.25 23.47 -4.33
CA ASN A 154 28.71 23.44 -4.18
C ASN A 154 29.37 22.84 -5.42
N ALA A 155 28.86 21.70 -5.91
CA ALA A 155 29.32 21.09 -7.15
C ALA A 155 28.20 20.33 -7.87
N ILE A 156 28.35 20.18 -9.18
CA ILE A 156 27.45 19.41 -10.04
C ILE A 156 28.29 18.40 -10.83
N GLU A 157 27.87 17.14 -10.80
CA GLU A 157 28.33 16.13 -11.76
C GLU A 157 27.17 15.75 -12.69
N VAL A 158 27.38 15.82 -14.01
CA VAL A 158 26.53 15.19 -15.02
C VAL A 158 27.43 14.28 -15.85
N VAL A 159 27.29 12.97 -15.68
CA VAL A 159 28.21 11.97 -16.19
C VAL A 159 27.42 10.83 -16.84
N SER A 160 27.71 10.51 -18.09
CA SER A 160 27.13 9.35 -18.77
C SER A 160 27.36 8.05 -18.00
N ALA A 161 26.39 7.14 -18.06
CA ALA A 161 26.42 5.83 -17.44
C ALA A 161 26.30 4.73 -18.52
N PRO A 162 26.70 3.49 -18.24
CA PRO A 162 26.50 2.36 -19.16
C PRO A 162 25.02 2.08 -19.41
N ASP A 163 24.66 1.74 -20.65
CA ASP A 163 23.26 1.46 -21.02
C ASP A 163 22.65 0.28 -20.23
N ASP A 164 23.45 -0.77 -20.01
CA ASP A 164 23.05 -1.99 -19.28
C ASP A 164 22.90 -1.80 -17.75
N ILE A 165 23.07 -0.58 -17.22
CA ILE A 165 23.07 -0.36 -15.76
C ILE A 165 21.70 -0.58 -15.11
N ILE A 166 20.61 -0.36 -15.86
CA ILE A 166 19.23 -0.71 -15.49
C ILE A 166 18.62 -1.51 -16.64
N ASN A 167 18.29 -2.78 -16.40
CA ASN A 167 17.50 -3.57 -17.33
C ASN A 167 16.08 -3.00 -17.41
N ASP A 168 15.48 -2.95 -18.61
CA ASP A 168 14.10 -2.45 -18.75
C ASP A 168 13.05 -3.34 -18.05
N VAL A 169 13.39 -4.61 -17.77
CA VAL A 169 12.53 -5.58 -17.10
C VAL A 169 13.14 -6.05 -15.79
N ALA A 170 12.41 -5.87 -14.69
CA ALA A 170 12.69 -6.45 -13.37
C ALA A 170 11.60 -7.45 -12.95
N SER A 171 11.75 -8.08 -11.78
CA SER A 171 10.70 -8.89 -11.19
C SER A 171 9.81 -8.04 -10.27
N ASN A 172 8.49 -8.11 -10.43
CA ASN A 172 7.55 -7.50 -9.47
C ASN A 172 7.45 -8.38 -8.21
N LEU A 173 7.46 -7.79 -7.02
CA LEU A 173 7.35 -8.55 -5.77
C LEU A 173 5.99 -9.27 -5.64
N LEU A 174 4.88 -8.53 -5.82
CA LEU A 174 3.53 -9.09 -5.74
C LEU A 174 2.55 -8.34 -6.68
N PRO A 175 1.77 -9.04 -7.52
CA PRO A 175 1.92 -10.46 -7.85
C PRO A 175 3.28 -10.73 -8.51
N VAL A 176 3.87 -11.90 -8.22
CA VAL A 176 5.16 -12.30 -8.82
C VAL A 176 5.01 -12.37 -10.33
N GLY A 177 5.90 -11.67 -11.05
CA GLY A 177 5.87 -11.56 -12.51
C GLY A 177 6.91 -10.57 -13.02
N ASN A 178 6.84 -10.23 -14.30
CA ASN A 178 7.73 -9.24 -14.91
C ASN A 178 7.17 -7.83 -14.74
N TYR A 179 8.05 -6.87 -14.40
CA TYR A 179 7.79 -5.44 -14.40
C TYR A 179 8.61 -4.80 -15.52
N PRO A 180 8.03 -4.57 -16.72
CA PRO A 180 8.71 -3.95 -17.86
C PRO A 180 8.66 -2.41 -17.80
N GLY A 181 9.41 -1.75 -18.67
CA GLY A 181 9.37 -0.30 -18.84
C GLY A 181 10.15 0.50 -17.79
N LEU A 182 11.14 -0.10 -17.12
CA LEU A 182 12.00 0.60 -16.16
C LEU A 182 12.77 1.79 -16.78
N SER A 183 13.03 1.76 -18.09
CA SER A 183 13.68 2.87 -18.82
C SER A 183 12.86 4.16 -18.88
N ASN A 184 11.56 4.11 -18.55
CA ASN A 184 10.68 5.28 -18.50
C ASN A 184 10.81 6.08 -17.19
N PHE A 185 11.42 5.49 -16.16
CA PHE A 185 11.57 6.08 -14.84
C PHE A 185 12.95 6.69 -14.64
N ALA A 186 13.02 7.73 -13.82
CA ALA A 186 14.27 8.14 -13.19
C ALA A 186 14.42 7.44 -11.83
N PHE A 187 15.66 7.28 -11.37
CA PHE A 187 15.99 6.60 -10.12
C PHE A 187 16.79 7.51 -9.18
N GLN A 188 16.49 7.46 -7.88
CA GLN A 188 17.33 8.03 -6.82
C GLN A 188 17.83 6.88 -5.93
N PRO A 189 19.12 6.51 -6.00
CA PRO A 189 19.73 5.59 -5.03
C PRO A 189 19.62 6.19 -3.61
N VAL A 190 18.82 5.57 -2.76
CA VAL A 190 18.63 5.98 -1.35
C VAL A 190 19.62 5.23 -0.46
N TYR A 191 19.83 3.95 -0.74
CA TYR A 191 20.82 3.11 -0.07
C TYR A 191 21.62 2.32 -1.10
N ARG A 192 22.94 2.20 -0.87
CA ARG A 192 23.87 1.36 -1.64
C ARG A 192 24.87 0.76 -0.65
N LEU A 193 24.78 -0.55 -0.44
CA LEU A 193 25.49 -1.26 0.62
C LEU A 193 26.46 -2.31 0.09
N ASN A 194 27.68 -2.29 0.62
CA ASN A 194 28.61 -3.40 0.56
C ASN A 194 28.42 -4.27 1.81
N VAL A 195 27.71 -5.39 1.67
CA VAL A 195 27.19 -6.16 2.82
C VAL A 195 28.27 -7.06 3.39
N GLY A 196 28.54 -6.92 4.70
CA GLY A 196 29.64 -7.58 5.40
C GLY A 196 31.04 -7.02 5.07
N GLY A 197 31.10 -5.98 4.25
CA GLY A 197 32.35 -5.44 3.68
C GLY A 197 32.76 -4.05 4.17
N PRO A 198 33.95 -3.57 3.77
CA PRO A 198 34.38 -2.20 4.04
C PRO A 198 33.63 -1.18 3.18
N LEU A 199 33.65 0.08 3.61
CA LEU A 199 33.21 1.24 2.81
C LEU A 199 33.98 1.28 1.48
N ILE A 200 33.26 1.37 0.37
CA ILE A 200 33.83 1.63 -0.96
C ILE A 200 33.49 3.07 -1.34
N THR A 201 34.47 3.83 -1.81
CA THR A 201 34.33 5.22 -2.27
C THR A 201 34.55 5.33 -3.78
N SER A 202 34.31 6.52 -4.34
CA SER A 202 34.58 6.85 -5.75
C SER A 202 36.02 6.55 -6.21
N SER A 203 37.00 6.52 -5.31
CA SER A 203 38.39 6.11 -5.62
C SER A 203 38.51 4.63 -6.03
N ASN A 204 37.57 3.78 -5.60
CA ASN A 204 37.59 2.34 -5.78
C ASN A 204 36.45 1.81 -6.67
N ASP A 205 35.51 2.67 -7.10
CA ASP A 205 34.42 2.34 -8.02
C ASP A 205 34.54 3.18 -9.30
N THR A 206 34.56 2.52 -10.46
CA THR A 206 34.79 3.20 -11.75
C THR A 206 33.68 4.16 -12.18
N LEU A 207 32.48 4.06 -11.59
CA LEU A 207 31.36 4.99 -11.82
C LEU A 207 31.28 6.10 -10.76
N GLY A 208 32.27 6.18 -9.86
CA GLY A 208 32.33 7.18 -8.78
C GLY A 208 31.32 6.97 -7.66
N ARG A 209 30.74 5.76 -7.51
CA ARG A 209 29.72 5.47 -6.49
C ARG A 209 30.34 5.17 -5.13
N THR A 210 29.61 5.51 -4.07
CA THR A 210 29.93 5.11 -2.69
C THR A 210 29.05 3.95 -2.26
N TRP A 211 29.64 2.86 -1.76
CA TRP A 211 28.94 1.72 -1.16
C TRP A 211 29.20 1.74 0.36
N ALA A 212 28.17 2.08 1.13
CA ALA A 212 28.23 2.13 2.59
C ALA A 212 28.29 0.73 3.22
N LYS A 213 28.71 0.66 4.48
CA LYS A 213 28.59 -0.57 5.28
C LYS A 213 27.14 -0.83 5.66
N ASP A 214 26.78 -2.10 5.83
CA ASP A 214 25.42 -2.50 6.21
C ASP A 214 25.19 -2.55 7.73
N ASP A 215 26.25 -2.54 8.55
CA ASP A 215 26.23 -2.70 10.01
C ASP A 215 25.12 -1.91 10.73
N VAL A 216 24.88 -0.66 10.30
CA VAL A 216 23.91 0.27 10.93
C VAL A 216 22.45 0.00 10.55
N TYR A 217 22.20 -0.84 9.54
CA TYR A 217 20.86 -1.21 9.06
C TYR A 217 20.43 -2.60 9.57
N LEU A 218 21.35 -3.40 10.10
CA LEU A 218 21.06 -4.71 10.69
C LEU A 218 20.17 -4.56 11.94
N LYS A 219 18.98 -5.17 11.89
CA LYS A 219 18.03 -5.19 13.02
C LYS A 219 18.58 -5.93 14.25
N SER A 220 19.44 -6.93 14.03
CA SER A 220 20.01 -7.77 15.09
C SER A 220 21.39 -8.29 14.67
N PRO A 221 22.46 -7.50 14.89
CA PRO A 221 23.81 -7.83 14.42
C PRO A 221 24.33 -9.21 14.87
N ASN A 222 23.92 -9.68 16.05
CA ASN A 222 24.31 -11.00 16.58
C ASN A 222 23.78 -12.19 15.75
N LEU A 223 22.84 -11.97 14.82
CA LEU A 223 22.33 -12.98 13.89
C LEU A 223 23.11 -13.01 12.56
N ALA A 224 23.94 -12.00 12.31
CA ALA A 224 24.75 -11.85 11.11
C ALA A 224 26.22 -12.22 11.40
N LYS A 225 26.89 -12.78 10.41
CA LYS A 225 28.33 -13.04 10.45
C LYS A 225 28.98 -12.56 9.16
N ASN A 226 29.96 -11.67 9.27
CA ASN A 226 30.63 -11.10 8.12
C ASN A 226 31.69 -12.06 7.57
N VAL A 227 31.70 -12.27 6.25
CA VAL A 227 32.68 -13.06 5.51
C VAL A 227 33.32 -12.17 4.47
N VAL A 228 34.66 -12.19 4.38
CA VAL A 228 35.42 -11.41 3.40
C VAL A 228 36.51 -12.29 2.80
N VAL A 229 36.61 -12.30 1.47
CA VAL A 229 37.63 -13.01 0.70
C VAL A 229 38.41 -12.04 -0.19
N SER A 230 39.49 -12.52 -0.83
CA SER A 230 40.21 -11.69 -1.81
C SER A 230 39.33 -11.42 -3.04
N ALA A 231 39.20 -10.15 -3.43
CA ALA A 231 38.47 -9.72 -4.63
C ALA A 231 38.95 -10.41 -5.92
N SER A 232 40.19 -10.90 -5.96
CA SER A 232 40.74 -11.68 -7.08
C SER A 232 40.11 -13.06 -7.28
N ILE A 233 39.31 -13.55 -6.33
CA ILE A 233 38.61 -14.84 -6.41
C ILE A 233 37.31 -14.70 -7.22
N VAL A 234 36.70 -13.52 -7.21
CA VAL A 234 35.44 -13.21 -7.90
C VAL A 234 35.64 -13.22 -9.42
N LYS A 235 34.88 -14.06 -10.12
CA LYS A 235 34.98 -14.23 -11.58
C LYS A 235 33.67 -13.83 -12.27
N TYR A 236 33.72 -12.72 -13.00
CA TYR A 236 32.59 -12.29 -13.84
C TYR A 236 32.39 -13.26 -15.01
N PRO A 237 31.13 -13.59 -15.36
CA PRO A 237 30.84 -14.43 -16.52
C PRO A 237 31.27 -13.72 -17.81
N GLN A 238 31.90 -14.45 -18.74
CA GLN A 238 32.31 -13.86 -20.02
C GLN A 238 31.12 -13.74 -20.97
N GLY A 239 30.94 -12.56 -21.58
CA GLY A 239 29.89 -12.30 -22.56
C GLY A 239 28.46 -12.22 -22.00
N GLY A 240 28.29 -12.14 -20.68
CA GLY A 240 26.98 -11.96 -20.04
C GLY A 240 26.67 -10.49 -19.70
N ALA A 241 25.40 -10.20 -19.42
CA ALA A 241 24.92 -8.87 -19.03
C ALA A 241 25.47 -8.35 -17.68
N LEU A 242 26.11 -9.20 -16.88
CA LEU A 242 26.71 -8.82 -15.60
C LEU A 242 28.18 -8.45 -15.79
N THR A 243 28.46 -7.15 -15.70
CA THR A 243 29.81 -6.57 -15.81
C THR A 243 30.29 -5.98 -14.46
N PRO A 244 31.60 -5.72 -14.30
CA PRO A 244 32.13 -4.98 -13.14
C PRO A 244 31.61 -3.54 -12.99
N LEU A 245 30.83 -3.04 -13.96
CA LEU A 245 30.19 -1.73 -13.90
C LEU A 245 28.89 -1.79 -13.08
N ILE A 246 28.18 -2.94 -13.07
CA ILE A 246 26.99 -3.16 -12.24
C ILE A 246 27.36 -3.00 -10.75
N ALA A 247 28.42 -3.67 -10.30
CA ALA A 247 29.04 -3.44 -8.98
C ALA A 247 30.52 -3.84 -9.05
N PRO A 248 31.42 -3.26 -8.24
CA PRO A 248 32.84 -3.63 -8.26
C PRO A 248 33.07 -5.02 -7.64
N GLN A 249 34.18 -5.69 -7.99
CA GLN A 249 34.59 -6.99 -7.42
C GLN A 249 34.55 -7.02 -5.89
N MET A 250 34.86 -5.90 -5.23
CA MET A 250 34.86 -5.77 -3.78
C MET A 250 33.49 -6.03 -3.14
N VAL A 251 32.37 -5.73 -3.83
CA VAL A 251 31.02 -6.02 -3.31
C VAL A 251 30.79 -7.52 -3.21
N TYR A 252 31.07 -8.24 -4.29
CA TYR A 252 30.93 -9.70 -4.36
C TYR A 252 32.03 -10.49 -3.61
N ALA A 253 33.03 -9.79 -3.06
CA ALA A 253 34.11 -10.37 -2.27
C ALA A 253 33.84 -10.31 -0.75
N SER A 254 32.77 -9.64 -0.34
CA SER A 254 32.23 -9.67 1.02
C SER A 254 30.80 -10.20 1.02
N ALA A 255 30.37 -10.74 2.15
CA ALA A 255 29.00 -11.13 2.41
C ALA A 255 28.68 -11.05 3.90
N VAL A 256 27.40 -10.93 4.23
CA VAL A 256 26.85 -11.42 5.50
C VAL A 256 26.29 -12.81 5.26
N GLU A 257 26.69 -13.76 6.11
CA GLU A 257 26.07 -15.07 6.26
C GLU A 257 25.29 -15.15 7.60
N MET A 258 24.52 -16.23 7.79
CA MET A 258 23.86 -16.48 9.07
C MET A 258 24.86 -16.81 10.17
N ALA A 259 24.69 -16.23 11.36
CA ALA A 259 25.47 -16.60 12.53
C ALA A 259 25.15 -18.03 13.00
N ASP A 260 26.14 -18.70 13.61
CA ASP A 260 25.92 -20.01 14.24
C ASP A 260 25.05 -19.84 15.51
N ALA A 261 23.86 -20.42 15.49
CA ALA A 261 22.93 -20.40 16.62
C ALA A 261 23.16 -21.55 17.63
N GLY A 262 24.17 -22.40 17.43
CA GLY A 262 24.47 -23.54 18.30
C GLY A 262 23.40 -24.62 18.28
N VAL A 263 22.56 -24.66 17.24
CA VAL A 263 21.45 -25.61 17.07
C VAL A 263 21.44 -26.19 15.66
N ASN A 264 21.08 -27.47 15.55
CA ASN A 264 21.10 -28.21 14.27
C ASN A 264 20.10 -27.70 13.21
N ASN A 265 19.18 -26.79 13.57
CA ASN A 265 18.19 -26.21 12.65
C ASN A 265 17.87 -24.75 13.04
N PRO A 266 18.69 -23.77 12.60
CA PRO A 266 18.45 -22.36 12.86
C PRO A 266 17.19 -21.87 12.13
N LYS A 267 16.18 -21.44 12.89
CA LYS A 267 14.92 -20.88 12.37
C LYS A 267 14.83 -19.37 12.60
N PHE A 268 15.79 -18.63 12.06
CA PHE A 268 15.81 -17.16 12.11
C PHE A 268 16.25 -16.60 10.75
N ASN A 269 15.91 -15.34 10.51
CA ASN A 269 16.33 -14.60 9.32
C ASN A 269 17.24 -13.44 9.73
N VAL A 270 18.33 -13.21 9.01
CA VAL A 270 19.07 -11.95 9.08
C VAL A 270 18.21 -10.85 8.43
N THR A 271 18.14 -9.67 9.03
CA THR A 271 17.19 -8.61 8.64
C THR A 271 17.86 -7.25 8.60
N TRP A 272 17.71 -6.54 7.49
CA TRP A 272 18.06 -5.13 7.32
C TRP A 272 16.81 -4.27 7.26
N ASN A 273 16.85 -3.11 7.93
CA ASN A 273 15.77 -2.13 8.02
C ASN A 273 16.16 -0.81 7.33
N PHE A 274 15.26 -0.29 6.50
CA PHE A 274 15.46 0.92 5.70
C PHE A 274 14.30 1.89 5.89
N ASN A 275 14.60 3.15 6.22
CA ASN A 275 13.60 4.19 6.33
C ASN A 275 13.42 4.82 4.94
N VAL A 276 12.23 4.66 4.37
CA VAL A 276 11.91 5.06 2.99
C VAL A 276 10.57 5.81 2.96
N ASP A 277 10.30 6.49 1.84
CA ASP A 277 9.07 7.25 1.68
C ASP A 277 7.95 6.34 1.17
N GLY A 278 6.91 6.18 1.97
CA GLY A 278 5.75 5.35 1.64
C GLY A 278 4.90 5.84 0.45
N ALA A 279 5.19 7.00 -0.12
CA ALA A 279 4.56 7.48 -1.35
C ALA A 279 5.16 6.87 -2.64
N PHE A 280 6.39 6.34 -2.59
CA PHE A 280 7.13 5.95 -3.80
C PHE A 280 7.25 4.43 -3.98
N THR A 281 7.42 4.03 -5.25
CA THR A 281 7.82 2.65 -5.61
C THR A 281 9.34 2.55 -5.63
N TYR A 282 9.87 1.39 -5.28
CA TYR A 282 11.31 1.15 -5.12
C TYR A 282 11.78 -0.02 -5.99
N LEU A 283 12.93 0.16 -6.65
CA LEU A 283 13.70 -0.91 -7.27
C LEU A 283 14.79 -1.36 -6.29
N LEU A 284 14.74 -2.61 -5.86
CA LEU A 284 15.75 -3.25 -5.03
C LEU A 284 16.63 -4.11 -5.92
N ARG A 285 17.95 -3.85 -5.90
CA ARG A 285 18.96 -4.71 -6.54
C ARG A 285 19.70 -5.48 -5.46
N LEU A 286 19.50 -6.78 -5.44
CA LEU A 286 20.16 -7.70 -4.50
C LEU A 286 21.37 -8.33 -5.19
N HIS A 287 22.55 -8.23 -4.58
CA HIS A 287 23.80 -8.79 -5.10
C HIS A 287 24.21 -10.04 -4.34
N PHE A 288 24.56 -11.08 -5.09
CA PHE A 288 24.92 -12.41 -4.57
C PHE A 288 26.20 -12.91 -5.25
N CYS A 289 27.03 -13.63 -4.50
CA CYS A 289 28.21 -14.34 -4.98
C CYS A 289 28.58 -15.37 -3.92
N ASP A 290 28.52 -16.66 -4.27
CA ASP A 290 28.83 -17.71 -3.32
C ASP A 290 30.34 -17.77 -3.05
N ILE A 291 30.72 -17.19 -1.91
CA ILE A 291 32.08 -17.17 -1.36
C ILE A 291 32.18 -18.00 -0.06
N VAL A 292 31.11 -18.70 0.33
CA VAL A 292 31.02 -19.45 1.60
C VAL A 292 31.03 -20.97 1.39
N SER A 293 30.39 -21.45 0.33
CA SER A 293 30.28 -22.88 0.04
C SER A 293 31.62 -23.50 -0.35
N LYS A 294 31.82 -24.77 0.05
CA LYS A 294 33.01 -25.56 -0.34
C LYS A 294 32.79 -26.41 -1.59
N ALA A 295 31.53 -26.60 -1.98
CA ALA A 295 31.09 -27.42 -3.10
C ALA A 295 29.84 -26.79 -3.75
N LEU A 296 29.51 -27.22 -4.96
CA LEU A 296 28.25 -26.85 -5.61
C LEU A 296 27.06 -27.55 -4.94
N ASN A 297 25.87 -26.99 -5.09
CA ASN A 297 24.57 -27.47 -4.63
C ASN A 297 24.50 -27.65 -3.10
N ASN A 298 25.25 -26.85 -2.34
CA ASN A 298 25.33 -26.92 -0.87
C ASN A 298 24.50 -25.85 -0.15
N LEU A 299 24.14 -24.75 -0.83
CA LEU A 299 23.55 -23.56 -0.22
C LEU A 299 22.22 -23.20 -0.90
N TYR A 300 21.11 -23.38 -0.18
CA TYR A 300 19.75 -23.04 -0.60
C TYR A 300 19.12 -22.08 0.40
N PHE A 301 18.70 -20.91 -0.05
CA PHE A 301 18.14 -19.89 0.85
C PHE A 301 17.01 -19.07 0.23
N ASN A 302 16.20 -18.51 1.12
CA ASN A 302 15.08 -17.65 0.78
C ASN A 302 15.43 -16.19 1.04
N VAL A 303 14.97 -15.31 0.15
CA VAL A 303 15.04 -13.86 0.32
C VAL A 303 13.63 -13.34 0.51
N TYR A 304 13.43 -12.51 1.53
CA TYR A 304 12.15 -11.92 1.88
C TYR A 304 12.23 -10.40 1.81
N ILE A 305 11.17 -9.77 1.32
CA ILE A 305 10.99 -8.32 1.33
C ILE A 305 9.65 -8.02 2.01
N ASN A 306 9.67 -7.24 3.09
CA ASN A 306 8.48 -6.94 3.92
C ASN A 306 7.68 -8.20 4.31
N GLY A 307 8.39 -9.27 4.68
CA GLY A 307 7.84 -10.56 5.08
C GLY A 307 7.30 -11.43 3.94
N GLN A 308 7.28 -10.93 2.70
CA GLN A 308 6.89 -11.68 1.50
C GLN A 308 8.10 -12.39 0.91
N ILE A 309 7.94 -13.63 0.42
CA ILE A 309 9.01 -14.34 -0.29
C ILE A 309 9.25 -13.63 -1.63
N ALA A 310 10.45 -13.08 -1.79
CA ALA A 310 10.89 -12.36 -2.98
C ALA A 310 11.71 -13.25 -3.93
N ILE A 311 12.51 -14.15 -3.35
CA ILE A 311 13.20 -15.23 -4.07
C ILE A 311 13.07 -16.50 -3.21
N SER A 312 12.48 -17.55 -3.78
CA SER A 312 12.36 -18.86 -3.15
C SER A 312 13.53 -19.76 -3.53
N ASP A 313 14.11 -20.45 -2.54
CA ASP A 313 15.03 -21.58 -2.73
C ASP A 313 16.19 -21.29 -3.72
N LEU A 314 16.83 -20.12 -3.55
CA LEU A 314 17.90 -19.65 -4.41
C LEU A 314 19.15 -20.53 -4.29
N ASP A 315 19.52 -21.17 -5.39
CA ASP A 315 20.79 -21.87 -5.59
C ASP A 315 21.61 -21.16 -6.68
N LEU A 316 22.62 -20.41 -6.24
CA LEU A 316 23.55 -19.69 -7.12
C LEU A 316 24.43 -20.67 -7.92
N SER A 317 24.79 -21.80 -7.29
CA SER A 317 25.79 -22.72 -7.80
C SER A 317 25.24 -23.63 -8.91
N HIS A 318 23.99 -24.08 -8.80
CA HIS A 318 23.25 -24.73 -9.88
C HIS A 318 22.96 -23.74 -11.03
N THR A 319 22.59 -22.50 -10.72
CA THR A 319 22.22 -21.48 -11.72
C THR A 319 23.41 -21.00 -12.56
N LEU A 320 24.61 -20.91 -11.95
CA LEU A 320 25.81 -20.36 -12.59
C LEU A 320 26.86 -21.42 -12.98
N GLY A 321 26.72 -22.65 -12.49
CA GLY A 321 27.64 -23.77 -12.73
C GLY A 321 29.00 -23.64 -12.03
N ALA A 322 29.22 -22.63 -11.19
CA ALA A 322 30.48 -22.36 -10.50
C ALA A 322 30.29 -21.52 -9.23
N LEU A 323 31.23 -21.65 -8.29
CA LEU A 323 31.36 -20.80 -7.11
C LEU A 323 32.11 -19.50 -7.43
N ALA A 324 31.96 -18.48 -6.56
CA ALA A 324 32.53 -17.15 -6.70
C ALA A 324 32.22 -16.42 -8.03
N VAL A 325 31.08 -16.75 -8.64
CA VAL A 325 30.52 -16.03 -9.79
C VAL A 325 29.46 -15.04 -9.29
N PRO A 326 29.57 -13.75 -9.60
CA PRO A 326 28.55 -12.76 -9.32
C PRO A 326 27.19 -13.09 -9.92
N TYR A 327 26.13 -12.68 -9.22
CA TYR A 327 24.75 -12.67 -9.66
C TYR A 327 24.03 -11.48 -9.02
N PHE A 328 23.04 -10.92 -9.70
CA PHE A 328 22.15 -9.93 -9.10
C PHE A 328 20.70 -10.16 -9.51
N LYS A 329 19.78 -9.66 -8.69
CA LYS A 329 18.35 -9.74 -8.97
C LYS A 329 17.69 -8.39 -8.68
N ASP A 330 17.02 -7.86 -9.69
CA ASP A 330 16.23 -6.63 -9.63
C ASP A 330 14.77 -6.95 -9.30
N ILE A 331 14.26 -6.35 -8.21
CA ILE A 331 12.90 -6.56 -7.69
C ILE A 331 12.21 -5.22 -7.44
N VAL A 332 11.04 -5.01 -8.03
CA VAL A 332 10.20 -3.82 -7.83
C VAL A 332 9.24 -4.05 -6.66
N VAL A 333 9.23 -3.08 -5.74
CA VAL A 333 8.44 -3.04 -4.51
C VAL A 333 7.54 -1.80 -4.56
N ASN A 334 6.23 -2.03 -4.71
CA ASN A 334 5.23 -0.97 -4.77
C ASN A 334 5.09 -0.26 -3.40
N SER A 335 4.76 1.04 -3.42
CA SER A 335 4.48 1.86 -2.23
C SER A 335 3.51 1.22 -1.23
N SER A 336 2.51 0.45 -1.72
CA SER A 336 1.56 -0.28 -0.87
C SER A 336 2.20 -1.29 0.09
N PHE A 337 3.41 -1.78 -0.18
CA PHE A 337 4.14 -2.68 0.71
C PHE A 337 4.97 -1.93 1.76
N VAL A 338 5.20 -0.63 1.61
CA VAL A 338 5.98 0.21 2.53
C VAL A 338 5.09 0.71 3.68
N SER A 339 4.75 -0.20 4.60
CA SER A 339 4.00 0.17 5.79
C SER A 339 4.82 1.07 6.73
N ASN A 340 4.25 2.20 7.16
CA ASN A 340 4.87 3.14 8.11
C ASN A 340 6.26 3.69 7.70
N GLY A 341 6.58 3.73 6.40
CA GLY A 341 7.88 4.20 5.91
C GLY A 341 9.04 3.23 6.17
N LEU A 342 8.75 1.97 6.52
CA LEU A 342 9.75 0.95 6.74
C LEU A 342 9.78 -0.07 5.59
N LEU A 343 10.95 -0.24 5.00
CA LEU A 343 11.28 -1.31 4.08
C LEU A 343 12.25 -2.27 4.79
N THR A 344 12.00 -3.56 4.67
CA THR A 344 12.79 -4.62 5.30
C THR A 344 13.19 -5.64 4.26
N VAL A 345 14.47 -6.01 4.28
CA VAL A 345 15.04 -7.09 3.47
C VAL A 345 15.54 -8.15 4.44
N GLN A 346 15.25 -9.41 4.16
CA GLN A 346 15.66 -10.52 5.01
C GLN A 346 16.21 -11.67 4.18
N ILE A 347 17.17 -12.41 4.74
CA ILE A 347 17.64 -13.68 4.21
C ILE A 347 17.49 -14.75 5.29
N GLY A 348 17.12 -15.97 4.90
CA GLY A 348 16.93 -17.11 5.80
C GLY A 348 17.03 -18.43 5.05
N PRO A 349 17.18 -19.56 5.74
CA PRO A 349 17.50 -20.83 5.11
C PRO A 349 16.32 -21.40 4.32
N SER A 350 16.60 -22.29 3.38
CA SER A 350 15.56 -23.11 2.72
C SER A 350 15.07 -24.24 3.63
N ASN A 351 13.86 -24.72 3.37
CA ASN A 351 13.32 -25.96 3.95
C ASN A 351 13.69 -27.21 3.10
N LEU A 352 14.36 -27.05 1.96
CA LEU A 352 14.90 -28.15 1.15
C LEU A 352 16.09 -28.80 1.88
N GLY A 353 15.79 -29.85 2.64
CA GLY A 353 16.68 -30.44 3.64
C GLY A 353 17.85 -31.29 3.10
N SER A 354 18.70 -30.73 2.24
CA SER A 354 19.94 -31.39 1.76
C SER A 354 21.20 -30.52 1.74
N GLY A 355 21.12 -29.23 2.11
CA GLY A 355 22.24 -28.30 2.14
C GLY A 355 22.59 -27.77 3.54
N ASP A 356 23.63 -26.94 3.61
CA ASP A 356 23.98 -26.16 4.80
C ASP A 356 22.86 -25.14 5.09
N LEU A 357 22.35 -25.11 6.33
CA LEU A 357 21.28 -24.19 6.76
C LEU A 357 21.84 -22.79 7.00
N ASN A 358 22.13 -22.11 5.90
CA ASN A 358 22.74 -20.78 5.83
C ASN A 358 22.04 -19.95 4.74
N ALA A 359 22.32 -18.65 4.70
CA ALA A 359 21.83 -17.72 3.69
C ALA A 359 22.83 -16.56 3.56
N ILE A 360 23.05 -16.05 2.34
CA ILE A 360 24.03 -14.98 2.10
C ILE A 360 23.46 -13.76 1.37
N LEU A 361 24.06 -12.59 1.61
CA LEU A 361 23.89 -11.37 0.84
C LEU A 361 25.22 -10.63 0.73
N ASN A 362 25.61 -10.21 -0.47
CA ASN A 362 26.91 -9.56 -0.74
C ASN A 362 26.78 -8.04 -0.93
N GLY A 363 25.63 -7.59 -1.42
CA GLY A 363 25.36 -6.17 -1.62
C GLY A 363 23.88 -5.88 -1.83
N LEU A 364 23.49 -4.63 -1.62
CA LEU A 364 22.09 -4.19 -1.78
C LEU A 364 22.03 -2.73 -2.23
N GLU A 365 21.34 -2.47 -3.33
CA GLU A 365 20.93 -1.11 -3.72
C GLU A 365 19.41 -0.96 -3.55
N VAL A 366 18.97 0.15 -2.94
CA VAL A 366 17.56 0.54 -2.82
C VAL A 366 17.39 1.87 -3.54
N MET A 367 16.71 1.81 -4.69
CA MET A 367 16.55 2.94 -5.61
C MET A 367 15.08 3.37 -5.63
N LYS A 368 14.78 4.60 -5.21
CA LYS A 368 13.45 5.21 -5.36
C LYS A 368 13.19 5.44 -6.85
N MET A 369 12.04 5.01 -7.36
CA MET A 369 11.59 5.28 -8.73
C MET A 369 10.79 6.58 -8.78
N SER A 370 10.84 7.30 -9.91
CA SER A 370 9.97 8.46 -10.13
C SER A 370 8.50 8.05 -10.12
N ASN A 371 7.62 8.92 -9.62
CA ASN A 371 6.18 8.67 -9.59
C ASN A 371 5.50 8.93 -10.95
N THR A 372 4.18 8.83 -11.00
CA THR A 372 3.36 8.99 -12.22
C THR A 372 3.39 10.41 -12.82
N VAL A 373 3.87 11.40 -12.06
CA VAL A 373 4.10 12.79 -12.52
C VAL A 373 5.60 13.10 -12.65
N GLU A 374 6.43 12.08 -12.80
CA GLU A 374 7.86 12.19 -13.10
C GLU A 374 8.66 12.93 -12.00
N SER A 375 8.14 12.93 -10.77
CA SER A 375 8.85 13.46 -9.59
C SER A 375 9.54 12.35 -8.80
N LEU A 376 10.70 12.70 -8.21
CA LEU A 376 11.44 11.90 -7.22
C LEU A 376 11.35 12.49 -5.82
N ASP A 377 10.70 13.65 -5.64
CA ASP A 377 10.56 14.35 -4.37
C ASP A 377 9.24 15.14 -4.37
N GLY A 378 8.29 14.76 -3.53
CA GLY A 378 6.95 15.37 -3.46
C GLY A 378 5.93 14.90 -4.52
N GLU A 379 4.74 15.49 -4.44
CA GLU A 379 3.53 15.08 -5.19
C GLU A 379 3.35 15.80 -6.55
N PHE A 380 4.29 16.64 -7.02
CA PHE A 380 4.10 17.48 -8.21
C PHE A 380 5.18 17.25 -9.28
N GLY A 381 4.77 17.17 -10.54
CA GLY A 381 5.65 17.13 -11.72
C GLY A 381 6.14 18.50 -12.18
N VAL A 382 7.07 18.54 -13.13
CA VAL A 382 7.65 19.79 -13.69
C VAL A 382 6.58 20.64 -14.38
N ASP A 383 5.57 20.01 -14.99
CA ASP A 383 4.44 20.67 -15.63
C ASP A 383 3.31 21.09 -14.66
N GLY A 384 3.50 20.86 -13.36
CA GLY A 384 2.52 21.19 -12.32
C GLY A 384 1.39 20.18 -12.12
N ARG A 385 1.39 19.02 -12.83
CA ARG A 385 0.46 17.92 -12.51
C ARG A 385 0.71 17.41 -11.09
N GLN A 386 -0.38 17.17 -10.36
CA GLN A 386 -0.32 16.50 -9.07
C GLN A 386 -0.48 14.98 -9.23
N GLU A 387 0.29 14.23 -8.46
CA GLU A 387 0.17 12.79 -8.28
C GLU A 387 -1.21 12.49 -7.65
N THR A 388 -2.03 11.66 -8.31
CA THR A 388 -3.42 11.40 -7.91
C THR A 388 -3.62 10.03 -7.25
N SER A 389 -2.54 9.31 -6.92
CA SER A 389 -2.56 7.94 -6.41
C SER A 389 -2.03 7.82 -4.97
N GLY A 390 -2.97 7.68 -4.03
CA GLY A 390 -2.70 7.12 -2.69
C GLY A 390 -2.70 8.08 -1.50
N SER A 391 -2.59 9.40 -1.69
CA SER A 391 -2.60 10.37 -0.58
C SER A 391 -3.98 11.01 -0.38
N ARG A 392 -4.78 10.50 0.58
CA ARG A 392 -6.01 11.16 1.09
C ARG A 392 -5.70 12.43 1.93
N ARG A 393 -4.79 13.29 1.48
CA ARG A 393 -4.44 14.57 2.12
C ARG A 393 -4.91 15.79 1.33
N GLY A 394 -4.81 15.78 0.00
CA GLY A 394 -5.23 16.91 -0.84
C GLY A 394 -6.71 17.29 -0.69
N THR A 395 -7.61 16.30 -0.62
CA THR A 395 -9.07 16.53 -0.46
C THR A 395 -9.40 17.25 0.84
N VAL A 396 -8.63 17.04 1.92
CA VAL A 396 -8.91 17.68 3.23
C VAL A 396 -8.63 19.18 3.19
N ALA A 397 -7.63 19.63 2.41
CA ALA A 397 -7.34 21.05 2.24
C ALA A 397 -8.39 21.75 1.37
N ALA A 398 -8.72 21.19 0.20
CA ALA A 398 -9.70 21.77 -0.72
C ALA A 398 -11.12 21.81 -0.12
N VAL A 399 -11.55 20.72 0.53
CA VAL A 399 -12.83 20.70 1.26
C VAL A 399 -12.76 21.58 2.51
N GLY A 400 -11.59 21.72 3.15
CA GLY A 400 -11.38 22.68 4.25
C GLY A 400 -11.61 24.14 3.83
N PHE A 401 -11.07 24.57 2.69
CA PHE A 401 -11.31 25.91 2.15
C PHE A 401 -12.78 26.11 1.72
N ALA A 402 -13.39 25.11 1.07
CA ALA A 402 -14.81 25.17 0.70
C ALA A 402 -15.74 25.20 1.94
N MET A 403 -15.45 24.41 2.97
CA MET A 403 -16.17 24.44 4.25
C MET A 403 -15.97 25.76 4.98
N MET A 404 -14.78 26.37 4.96
CA MET A 404 -14.53 27.67 5.58
C MET A 404 -15.33 28.78 4.89
N PHE A 405 -15.33 28.82 3.54
CA PHE A 405 -16.11 29.81 2.78
C PHE A 405 -17.62 29.59 2.96
N GLY A 406 -18.08 28.33 2.93
CA GLY A 406 -19.47 27.96 3.23
C GLY A 406 -19.89 28.31 4.66
N ALA A 407 -19.00 28.17 5.65
CA ALA A 407 -19.25 28.56 7.03
C ALA A 407 -19.38 30.09 7.21
N PHE A 408 -18.57 30.89 6.51
CA PHE A 408 -18.72 32.36 6.54
C PHE A 408 -20.02 32.83 5.89
N VAL A 409 -20.41 32.25 4.75
CA VAL A 409 -21.72 32.54 4.11
C VAL A 409 -22.87 32.05 5.01
N GLY A 410 -22.74 30.87 5.61
CA GLY A 410 -23.71 30.31 6.57
C GLY A 410 -23.86 31.14 7.84
N LEU A 411 -22.77 31.68 8.40
CA LEU A 411 -22.78 32.60 9.53
C LEU A 411 -23.45 33.92 9.18
N GLY A 412 -23.15 34.50 8.01
CA GLY A 412 -23.83 35.70 7.51
C GLY A 412 -25.35 35.48 7.38
N ALA A 413 -25.76 34.35 6.79
CA ALA A 413 -27.16 33.97 6.69
C ALA A 413 -27.81 33.71 8.07
N MET A 414 -27.09 33.09 9.01
CA MET A 414 -27.55 32.89 10.39
C MET A 414 -27.76 34.22 11.12
N VAL A 415 -26.83 35.18 11.04
CA VAL A 415 -26.98 36.50 11.68
C VAL A 415 -28.19 37.25 11.14
N ILE A 416 -28.39 37.25 9.82
CA ILE A 416 -29.56 37.87 9.16
C ILE A 416 -30.87 37.18 9.60
N LYS A 417 -30.86 35.86 9.82
CA LYS A 417 -32.03 35.07 10.26
C LYS A 417 -32.28 35.20 11.78
N TRP A 418 -31.23 35.41 12.57
CA TRP A 418 -31.28 35.64 14.02
C TRP A 418 -31.89 37.00 14.35
N HIS A 419 -31.58 38.03 13.55
CA HIS A 419 -32.21 39.36 13.67
C HIS A 419 -33.70 39.42 13.27
N LYS A 420 -34.32 38.29 12.88
CA LYS A 420 -35.66 38.25 12.27
C LYS A 420 -36.60 37.17 12.83
N ARG A 421 -36.48 36.72 14.09
CA ARG A 421 -37.44 35.72 14.66
C ARG A 421 -37.96 35.99 16.08
N PRO A 422 -39.20 35.51 16.39
CA PRO A 422 -39.98 35.90 17.57
C PRO A 422 -39.76 34.97 18.78
N GLN A 423 -40.49 35.24 19.87
CA GLN A 423 -40.01 35.07 21.24
C GLN A 423 -40.18 33.67 21.89
N ASP A 424 -40.66 32.65 21.18
CA ASP A 424 -41.08 31.35 21.76
C ASP A 424 -40.09 30.17 21.57
N TRP A 425 -38.81 30.45 21.31
CA TRP A 425 -37.80 29.41 20.99
C TRP A 425 -37.41 28.48 22.17
N GLN A 426 -37.86 28.75 23.39
CA GLN A 426 -37.16 28.29 24.60
C GLN A 426 -37.40 26.82 25.06
N LYS A 427 -37.86 25.92 24.17
CA LYS A 427 -38.04 24.48 24.49
C LYS A 427 -37.62 23.52 23.36
N ARG A 428 -36.32 23.22 23.29
CA ARG A 428 -35.70 21.87 23.27
C ARG A 428 -34.26 21.93 22.72
N ASN A 429 -33.29 21.50 23.54
CA ASN A 429 -31.92 21.21 23.10
C ASN A 429 -31.81 19.72 22.73
N SER A 430 -31.18 19.40 21.60
CA SER A 430 -30.02 18.48 21.56
C SER A 430 -29.42 18.41 20.14
N PHE A 431 -28.09 18.32 20.05
CA PHE A 431 -27.34 18.24 18.79
C PHE A 431 -27.17 16.76 18.38
N SER A 432 -28.06 16.21 17.56
CA SER A 432 -27.89 14.87 16.97
C SER A 432 -28.58 14.63 15.61
N SER A 433 -29.28 15.62 15.05
CA SER A 433 -30.21 15.42 13.93
C SER A 433 -29.66 15.67 12.52
N TRP A 434 -28.33 15.57 12.29
CA TRP A 434 -27.79 15.54 10.92
C TRP A 434 -27.70 14.12 10.34
N LEU A 435 -27.99 13.09 11.15
CA LEU A 435 -28.26 11.75 10.67
C LEU A 435 -29.75 11.43 10.78
N LEU A 436 -30.42 11.67 9.65
CA LEU A 436 -31.76 11.18 9.28
C LEU A 436 -32.96 11.85 9.98
N PRO A 437 -34.07 12.01 9.23
CA PRO A 437 -35.10 10.97 9.28
C PRO A 437 -35.40 10.35 7.91
N VAL A 438 -34.93 9.12 7.72
CA VAL A 438 -35.54 8.17 6.77
C VAL A 438 -36.77 7.59 7.47
N HIS A 439 -37.86 7.36 6.75
CA HIS A 439 -39.04 6.68 7.29
C HIS A 439 -38.69 5.19 7.45
N ALA A 440 -38.11 4.85 8.59
CA ALA A 440 -37.06 3.83 8.66
C ALA A 440 -37.48 2.39 8.33
N GLY A 441 -38.75 2.02 8.55
CA GLY A 441 -39.26 0.67 8.30
C GLY A 441 -39.16 0.25 6.83
N ASP A 442 -39.96 0.86 5.96
CA ASP A 442 -40.27 0.24 4.66
C ASP A 442 -39.18 0.46 3.60
N THR A 443 -38.44 1.58 3.67
CA THR A 443 -37.36 1.89 2.72
C THR A 443 -36.11 1.00 2.86
N SER A 444 -35.81 0.48 4.05
CA SER A 444 -34.64 -0.41 4.25
C SER A 444 -34.83 -1.76 3.54
N PHE A 445 -36.03 -2.34 3.69
CA PHE A 445 -36.43 -3.56 2.98
C PHE A 445 -36.46 -3.38 1.47
N MET A 446 -37.06 -2.28 0.97
CA MET A 446 -37.11 -1.97 -0.47
C MET A 446 -35.71 -1.79 -1.10
N SER A 447 -34.80 -1.11 -0.40
CA SER A 447 -33.40 -0.97 -0.83
C SER A 447 -32.69 -2.32 -0.95
N SER A 448 -32.81 -3.16 0.09
CA SER A 448 -32.23 -4.51 0.11
C SER A 448 -32.81 -5.40 -1.01
N LYS A 449 -34.14 -5.37 -1.21
CA LYS A 449 -34.84 -6.11 -2.28
C LYS A 449 -34.33 -5.75 -3.67
N ASN A 450 -34.23 -4.44 -3.98
CA ASN A 450 -33.77 -3.98 -5.29
C ASN A 450 -32.30 -4.34 -5.55
N SER A 451 -31.46 -4.26 -4.52
CA SER A 451 -30.05 -4.70 -4.57
C SER A 451 -29.91 -6.19 -4.85
N ALA A 452 -30.69 -7.03 -4.13
CA ALA A 452 -30.72 -8.47 -4.33
C ALA A 452 -31.14 -8.86 -5.75
N ARG A 453 -32.14 -8.15 -6.31
CA ARG A 453 -32.60 -8.33 -7.70
C ARG A 453 -31.51 -7.97 -8.72
N GLY A 454 -30.77 -6.90 -8.50
CA GLY A 454 -29.63 -6.52 -9.35
C GLY A 454 -28.53 -7.57 -9.36
N LEU A 455 -28.17 -8.09 -8.18
CA LEU A 455 -27.15 -9.11 -8.02
C LEU A 455 -27.58 -10.48 -8.59
N HIS A 456 -28.85 -10.86 -8.41
CA HIS A 456 -29.44 -12.05 -9.06
C HIS A 456 -29.34 -11.95 -10.60
N TYR A 457 -29.63 -10.78 -11.19
CA TYR A 457 -29.50 -10.58 -12.63
C TYR A 457 -28.05 -10.73 -13.13
N LEU A 458 -27.04 -10.33 -12.35
CA LEU A 458 -25.63 -10.56 -12.69
C LEU A 458 -25.31 -12.06 -12.74
N HIS A 459 -25.72 -12.81 -11.70
CA HIS A 459 -25.47 -14.24 -11.56
C HIS A 459 -26.20 -15.11 -12.60
N THR A 460 -27.44 -14.77 -12.97
CA THR A 460 -28.30 -15.66 -13.79
C THR A 460 -28.78 -15.05 -15.11
N GLY A 461 -28.79 -13.73 -15.24
CA GLY A 461 -29.35 -13.00 -16.40
C GLY A 461 -28.37 -12.80 -17.56
N THR A 462 -27.11 -13.19 -17.40
CA THR A 462 -26.05 -13.05 -18.41
C THR A 462 -25.57 -14.41 -18.90
N ALA A 463 -25.23 -14.53 -20.19
CA ALA A 463 -24.85 -15.80 -20.81
C ALA A 463 -23.56 -16.44 -20.24
N GLN A 464 -22.80 -15.70 -19.43
CA GLN A 464 -21.54 -16.13 -18.81
C GLN A 464 -21.48 -15.85 -17.30
N GLY A 465 -22.59 -15.49 -16.62
CA GLY A 465 -22.66 -15.28 -15.16
C GLY A 465 -21.61 -14.33 -14.57
N ILE A 466 -21.99 -13.09 -14.24
CA ILE A 466 -21.06 -12.10 -13.68
C ILE A 466 -21.04 -12.17 -12.16
N ILE A 467 -19.88 -12.43 -11.55
CA ILE A 467 -19.63 -12.29 -10.11
C ILE A 467 -19.10 -10.87 -9.86
N HIS A 468 -19.70 -10.14 -8.93
CA HIS A 468 -19.37 -8.74 -8.64
C HIS A 468 -18.08 -8.58 -7.81
N ARG A 469 -17.86 -9.46 -6.84
CA ARG A 469 -16.64 -9.58 -5.99
C ARG A 469 -16.36 -8.41 -5.02
N ASP A 470 -17.17 -7.37 -5.00
CA ASP A 470 -17.02 -6.23 -4.09
C ASP A 470 -18.37 -5.59 -3.71
N VAL A 471 -19.33 -6.45 -3.35
CA VAL A 471 -20.63 -6.06 -2.84
C VAL A 471 -20.47 -5.47 -1.44
N LYS A 472 -20.82 -4.19 -1.27
CA LYS A 472 -20.79 -3.44 0.00
C LYS A 472 -21.77 -2.27 -0.07
N THR A 473 -22.16 -1.71 1.08
CA THR A 473 -23.14 -0.61 1.14
C THR A 473 -22.73 0.62 0.33
N THR A 474 -21.44 0.97 0.25
CA THR A 474 -20.99 2.12 -0.57
C THR A 474 -21.07 1.89 -2.08
N ASN A 475 -21.21 0.64 -2.52
CA ASN A 475 -21.35 0.25 -3.93
C ASN A 475 -22.82 -0.03 -4.30
N ILE A 476 -23.75 0.25 -3.37
CA ILE A 476 -25.20 0.20 -3.59
C ILE A 476 -25.69 1.65 -3.54
N LEU A 477 -25.94 2.21 -4.73
CA LEU A 477 -26.40 3.58 -4.89
C LEU A 477 -27.94 3.65 -4.80
N LEU A 478 -28.46 4.72 -4.21
CA LEU A 478 -29.90 5.01 -4.18
C LEU A 478 -30.19 6.17 -5.14
N ASP A 479 -31.22 6.04 -5.97
CA ASP A 479 -31.75 7.16 -6.74
C ASP A 479 -32.81 7.97 -5.97
N ASP A 480 -33.34 9.03 -6.58
CA ASP A 480 -34.32 9.94 -5.98
C ASP A 480 -35.60 9.25 -5.49
N ASN A 481 -35.89 8.04 -5.99
CA ASN A 481 -37.03 7.21 -5.58
C ASN A 481 -36.64 6.13 -4.54
N PHE A 482 -35.44 6.25 -3.93
CA PHE A 482 -34.83 5.24 -3.06
C PHE A 482 -34.69 3.84 -3.72
N THR A 483 -34.63 3.77 -5.06
CA THR A 483 -34.40 2.51 -5.76
C THR A 483 -32.91 2.20 -5.77
N ALA A 484 -32.54 1.05 -5.20
CA ALA A 484 -31.16 0.63 -5.09
C ALA A 484 -30.59 0.07 -6.41
N LYS A 485 -29.37 0.47 -6.74
CA LYS A 485 -28.63 0.10 -7.95
C LYS A 485 -27.21 -0.30 -7.58
N VAL A 486 -26.81 -1.47 -8.06
CA VAL A 486 -25.47 -2.04 -7.84
C VAL A 486 -24.47 -1.36 -8.78
N ALA A 487 -23.32 -0.93 -8.25
CA ALA A 487 -22.31 -0.14 -8.96
C ALA A 487 -20.87 -0.60 -8.62
N ASP A 488 -19.89 -0.07 -9.35
CA ASP A 488 -18.45 -0.39 -9.25
C ASP A 488 -18.09 -1.84 -9.61
N PHE A 489 -18.12 -2.12 -10.92
CA PHE A 489 -17.72 -3.39 -11.52
C PHE A 489 -16.19 -3.54 -11.70
N GLY A 490 -15.36 -2.67 -11.11
CA GLY A 490 -13.90 -2.68 -11.33
C GLY A 490 -13.17 -3.96 -10.90
N LEU A 491 -13.82 -4.82 -10.11
CA LEU A 491 -13.31 -6.10 -9.63
C LEU A 491 -14.06 -7.33 -10.16
N SER A 492 -15.13 -7.14 -10.95
CA SER A 492 -16.04 -8.21 -11.36
C SER A 492 -15.37 -9.24 -12.28
N LYS A 493 -15.95 -10.44 -12.36
CA LYS A 493 -15.47 -11.55 -13.19
C LYS A 493 -16.59 -12.35 -13.81
N ASP A 494 -16.41 -12.66 -15.10
CA ASP A 494 -17.25 -13.59 -15.85
C ASP A 494 -16.88 -15.04 -15.49
N VAL A 495 -17.88 -15.92 -15.50
CA VAL A 495 -17.76 -17.35 -15.19
C VAL A 495 -17.90 -18.17 -16.48
N ALA A 496 -16.79 -18.73 -16.96
CA ALA A 496 -16.81 -19.55 -18.16
C ALA A 496 -17.78 -20.75 -18.01
N LEU A 497 -18.73 -20.88 -18.94
CA LEU A 497 -19.77 -21.91 -18.98
C LEU A 497 -19.19 -23.30 -18.67
N GLY A 498 -19.60 -23.88 -17.54
CA GLY A 498 -19.19 -25.19 -17.05
C GLY A 498 -18.17 -25.20 -15.90
N GLN A 499 -17.57 -24.05 -15.54
CA GLN A 499 -16.73 -23.94 -14.34
C GLN A 499 -17.50 -23.32 -13.17
N GLY A 500 -17.77 -24.11 -12.13
CA GLY A 500 -18.51 -23.65 -10.94
C GLY A 500 -17.73 -22.74 -9.97
N HIS A 501 -16.50 -22.37 -10.31
CA HIS A 501 -15.67 -21.42 -9.55
C HIS A 501 -14.60 -20.78 -10.45
N VAL A 502 -14.12 -19.61 -10.05
CA VAL A 502 -12.98 -18.91 -10.70
C VAL A 502 -11.82 -18.85 -9.71
N SER A 503 -10.73 -19.57 -9.98
CA SER A 503 -9.51 -19.50 -9.18
C SER A 503 -8.79 -18.17 -9.44
N THR A 504 -8.77 -17.28 -8.46
CA THR A 504 -8.24 -15.91 -8.63
C THR A 504 -7.78 -15.31 -7.31
N ALA A 505 -6.69 -14.54 -7.34
CA ALA A 505 -6.14 -13.84 -6.17
C ALA A 505 -7.23 -13.10 -5.39
N VAL A 506 -7.23 -13.21 -4.06
CA VAL A 506 -8.33 -12.70 -3.24
C VAL A 506 -8.42 -11.17 -3.35
N LYS A 507 -9.59 -10.66 -3.77
CA LYS A 507 -9.91 -9.23 -3.83
C LYS A 507 -11.33 -8.99 -3.34
N GLY A 508 -11.57 -7.86 -2.70
CA GLY A 508 -12.85 -7.45 -2.13
C GLY A 508 -12.63 -6.61 -0.87
N SER A 509 -13.67 -5.93 -0.39
CA SER A 509 -13.57 -5.03 0.77
C SER A 509 -13.56 -5.77 2.11
N PHE A 510 -12.61 -5.39 2.98
CA PHE A 510 -12.43 -5.99 4.30
C PHE A 510 -13.68 -5.81 5.18
N GLY A 511 -14.15 -6.91 5.78
CA GLY A 511 -15.43 -6.99 6.52
C GLY A 511 -16.59 -7.62 5.73
N TYR A 512 -16.59 -7.51 4.40
CA TYR A 512 -17.60 -8.12 3.52
C TYR A 512 -17.09 -9.42 2.88
N LEU A 513 -15.78 -9.66 2.95
CA LEU A 513 -15.10 -10.74 2.25
C LEU A 513 -15.50 -12.14 2.77
N ASP A 514 -15.92 -13.00 1.83
CA ASP A 514 -16.25 -14.40 2.06
C ASP A 514 -15.07 -15.20 2.66
N PRO A 515 -15.21 -15.81 3.86
CA PRO A 515 -14.18 -16.62 4.51
C PRO A 515 -13.80 -17.90 3.75
N GLU A 516 -14.69 -18.48 2.93
CA GLU A 516 -14.34 -19.63 2.08
C GLU A 516 -13.53 -19.19 0.86
N TYR A 517 -13.95 -18.13 0.17
CA TYR A 517 -13.16 -17.51 -0.90
C TYR A 517 -11.77 -17.08 -0.41
N PHE A 518 -11.69 -16.43 0.75
CA PHE A 518 -10.41 -16.04 1.36
C PHE A 518 -9.48 -17.23 1.62
N ARG A 519 -10.03 -18.35 2.15
CA ARG A 519 -9.25 -19.56 2.45
C ARG A 519 -8.86 -20.37 1.21
N ARG A 520 -9.76 -20.50 0.24
CA ARG A 520 -9.60 -21.41 -0.93
C ARG A 520 -9.13 -20.71 -2.21
N GLN A 521 -9.20 -19.38 -2.26
CA GLN A 521 -8.95 -18.56 -3.47
C GLN A 521 -9.88 -18.90 -4.67
N GLN A 522 -10.98 -19.61 -4.40
CA GLN A 522 -12.01 -19.97 -5.36
C GLN A 522 -13.17 -18.98 -5.24
N LEU A 523 -13.32 -18.09 -6.23
CA LEU A 523 -14.41 -17.13 -6.29
C LEU A 523 -15.66 -17.80 -6.86
N THR A 524 -16.81 -17.58 -6.23
CA THR A 524 -18.12 -18.12 -6.66
C THR A 524 -19.21 -17.04 -6.56
N ASP A 525 -20.36 -17.27 -7.17
CA ASP A 525 -21.58 -16.47 -6.95
C ASP A 525 -21.95 -16.39 -5.46
N LYS A 526 -21.72 -17.49 -4.72
CA LYS A 526 -21.91 -17.60 -3.27
C LYS A 526 -21.00 -16.69 -2.45
N SER A 527 -19.93 -16.15 -3.03
CA SER A 527 -19.07 -15.15 -2.38
C SER A 527 -19.71 -13.76 -2.37
N ASP A 528 -20.45 -13.41 -3.42
CA ASP A 528 -21.28 -12.20 -3.43
C ASP A 528 -22.47 -12.35 -2.46
N VAL A 529 -23.07 -13.55 -2.36
CA VAL A 529 -24.15 -13.85 -1.39
C VAL A 529 -23.69 -13.57 0.04
N TYR A 530 -22.48 -14.01 0.43
CA TYR A 530 -21.93 -13.71 1.75
C TYR A 530 -21.76 -12.21 1.98
N SER A 531 -21.16 -11.51 1.01
CA SER A 531 -20.93 -10.06 1.04
C SER A 531 -22.27 -9.30 1.19
N PHE A 532 -23.31 -9.76 0.50
CA PHE A 532 -24.66 -9.23 0.62
C PHE A 532 -25.31 -9.53 1.99
N GLY A 533 -25.01 -10.67 2.60
CA GLY A 533 -25.39 -10.98 3.99
C GLY A 533 -24.87 -9.95 5.00
N VAL A 534 -23.66 -9.43 4.80
CA VAL A 534 -23.10 -8.33 5.62
C VAL A 534 -23.86 -7.02 5.40
N VAL A 535 -24.21 -6.70 4.14
CA VAL A 535 -25.05 -5.52 3.81
C VAL A 535 -26.42 -5.58 4.51
N LEU A 536 -27.06 -6.76 4.56
CA LEU A 536 -28.32 -6.94 5.30
C LEU A 536 -28.15 -6.64 6.80
N LEU A 537 -27.04 -7.06 7.41
CA LEU A 537 -26.76 -6.75 8.81
C LEU A 537 -26.46 -5.26 9.05
N GLU A 538 -25.76 -4.58 8.14
CA GLU A 538 -25.56 -3.12 8.23
C GLU A 538 -26.90 -2.37 8.17
N ALA A 539 -27.81 -2.80 7.28
CA ALA A 539 -29.15 -2.24 7.13
C ALA A 539 -30.07 -2.49 8.33
N LEU A 540 -29.88 -3.59 9.07
CA LEU A 540 -30.64 -3.92 10.29
C LEU A 540 -30.06 -3.24 11.54
N CYS A 541 -28.73 -3.13 11.64
CA CYS A 541 -28.04 -2.69 12.85
C CYS A 541 -27.62 -1.21 12.84
N ALA A 542 -27.79 -0.50 11.72
CA ALA A 542 -27.31 0.87 11.48
C ALA A 542 -25.84 1.08 11.88
N ARG A 543 -25.00 0.08 11.62
CA ARG A 543 -23.64 -0.04 12.15
C ARG A 543 -22.69 -0.49 11.04
N PRO A 544 -21.47 0.08 10.91
CA PRO A 544 -20.53 -0.33 9.87
C PRO A 544 -19.99 -1.74 10.09
N ALA A 545 -19.74 -2.45 8.98
CA ALA A 545 -19.23 -3.83 8.92
C ALA A 545 -17.95 -4.06 9.76
N ILE A 546 -17.07 -3.06 9.82
CA ILE A 546 -15.87 -3.05 10.67
C ILE A 546 -15.83 -1.75 11.50
N ASN A 547 -15.74 -1.88 12.82
CA ASN A 547 -15.50 -0.74 13.72
C ASN A 547 -14.29 -1.01 14.63
N PRO A 548 -13.11 -0.44 14.32
CA PRO A 548 -11.88 -0.66 15.11
C PRO A 548 -11.90 -0.07 16.53
N GLN A 549 -12.88 0.78 16.86
CA GLN A 549 -12.98 1.42 18.18
C GLN A 549 -13.71 0.55 19.22
N LEU A 550 -14.24 -0.60 18.82
CA LEU A 550 -14.97 -1.53 19.68
C LEU A 550 -14.09 -2.71 20.12
N PRO A 551 -14.44 -3.41 21.22
CA PRO A 551 -13.68 -4.57 21.71
C PRO A 551 -13.51 -5.64 20.62
N ARG A 552 -12.38 -6.37 20.64
CA ARG A 552 -11.96 -7.31 19.58
C ARG A 552 -13.07 -8.26 19.09
N GLU A 553 -13.86 -8.81 20.01
CA GLU A 553 -14.98 -9.74 19.72
C GLU A 553 -16.16 -9.07 19.00
N GLN A 554 -16.25 -7.75 19.06
CA GLN A 554 -17.31 -6.96 18.44
C GLN A 554 -16.87 -6.30 17.14
N VAL A 555 -15.57 -6.17 16.84
CA VAL A 555 -15.06 -5.35 15.71
C VAL A 555 -15.74 -5.68 14.37
N ASN A 556 -15.96 -6.96 14.09
CA ASN A 556 -16.68 -7.45 12.92
C ASN A 556 -18.19 -7.53 13.21
N LEU A 557 -18.98 -6.83 12.40
CA LEU A 557 -20.44 -6.81 12.51
C LEU A 557 -21.06 -8.20 12.32
N ALA A 558 -20.57 -8.99 11.35
CA ALA A 558 -21.13 -10.30 11.04
C ALA A 558 -20.98 -11.25 12.22
N ASP A 559 -19.77 -11.39 12.76
CA ASP A 559 -19.49 -12.23 13.93
C ASP A 559 -20.32 -11.80 15.15
N TRP A 560 -20.39 -10.49 15.40
CA TRP A 560 -21.12 -9.91 16.53
C TRP A 560 -22.63 -10.15 16.43
N ALA A 561 -23.26 -9.78 15.31
CA ALA A 561 -24.70 -9.91 15.12
C ALA A 561 -25.13 -11.39 15.11
N MET A 562 -24.35 -12.27 14.49
CA MET A 562 -24.60 -13.71 14.50
C MET A 562 -24.48 -14.30 15.91
N GLN A 563 -23.58 -13.78 16.76
CA GLN A 563 -23.50 -14.19 18.17
C GLN A 563 -24.77 -13.82 18.95
N TRP A 564 -25.33 -12.62 18.76
CA TRP A 564 -26.58 -12.20 19.41
C TRP A 564 -27.80 -12.94 18.84
N LYS A 565 -27.83 -13.22 17.54
CA LYS A 565 -28.87 -14.02 16.91
C LYS A 565 -28.93 -15.43 17.50
N ARG A 566 -27.78 -16.11 17.64
CA ARG A 566 -27.70 -17.45 18.26
C ARG A 566 -28.17 -17.47 19.72
N LYS A 567 -28.10 -16.33 20.42
CA LYS A 567 -28.66 -16.14 21.78
C LYS A 567 -30.15 -15.82 21.80
N GLY A 568 -30.81 -15.71 20.64
CA GLY A 568 -32.23 -15.36 20.51
C GLY A 568 -32.56 -13.89 20.77
N LEU A 569 -31.55 -13.00 20.82
CA LEU A 569 -31.68 -11.61 21.28
C LEU A 569 -31.52 -10.60 20.13
N LEU A 570 -32.36 -10.72 19.10
CA LEU A 570 -32.33 -9.81 17.93
C LEU A 570 -32.67 -8.35 18.31
N ASP A 571 -33.52 -8.13 19.31
CA ASP A 571 -33.88 -6.79 19.81
C ASP A 571 -32.70 -6.01 20.41
N LYS A 572 -31.53 -6.65 20.59
CA LYS A 572 -30.29 -6.02 21.09
C LYS A 572 -29.35 -5.55 19.99
N ILE A 573 -29.59 -5.93 18.74
CA ILE A 573 -28.73 -5.55 17.60
C ILE A 573 -29.39 -4.62 16.60
N ILE A 574 -30.72 -4.49 16.63
CA ILE A 574 -31.48 -3.64 15.72
C ILE A 574 -31.22 -2.14 15.97
N ASP A 575 -31.25 -1.35 14.88
CA ASP A 575 -31.26 0.12 14.94
C ASP A 575 -32.38 0.62 15.89
N PRO A 576 -32.07 1.44 16.91
CA PRO A 576 -33.05 2.08 17.79
C PRO A 576 -34.20 2.80 17.06
N LEU A 577 -34.02 3.26 15.82
CA LEU A 577 -35.05 3.91 15.02
C LEU A 577 -36.08 2.95 14.41
N LEU A 578 -35.77 1.65 14.34
CA LEU A 578 -36.67 0.59 13.84
C LEU A 578 -37.51 -0.06 14.95
N VAL A 579 -37.10 0.09 16.21
CA VAL A 579 -37.75 -0.52 17.38
C VAL A 579 -39.21 -0.05 17.50
N GLY A 580 -40.15 -1.00 17.39
CA GLY A 580 -41.61 -0.73 17.44
C GLY A 580 -42.26 -0.33 16.10
N ALA A 581 -41.46 0.06 15.11
CA ALA A 581 -41.92 0.30 13.74
C ALA A 581 -41.96 -0.98 12.90
N ILE A 582 -40.99 -1.87 13.10
CA ILE A 582 -40.87 -3.15 12.39
C ILE A 582 -41.78 -4.24 12.99
N ASN A 583 -42.33 -5.11 12.13
CA ASN A 583 -43.01 -6.33 12.54
C ASN A 583 -41.98 -7.38 13.04
N PRO A 584 -42.16 -8.01 14.21
CA PRO A 584 -41.19 -8.98 14.73
C PRO A 584 -40.99 -10.23 13.87
N GLU A 585 -42.01 -10.70 13.15
CA GLU A 585 -41.91 -11.86 12.25
C GLU A 585 -41.18 -11.51 10.95
N SER A 586 -41.46 -10.33 10.39
CA SER A 586 -40.70 -9.75 9.28
C SER A 586 -39.23 -9.60 9.63
N MET A 587 -38.93 -8.97 10.78
CA MET A 587 -37.56 -8.84 11.31
C MET A 587 -36.87 -10.21 11.45
N LYS A 588 -37.58 -11.20 12.01
CA LYS A 588 -37.06 -12.57 12.15
C LYS A 588 -36.75 -13.19 10.79
N LYS A 589 -37.63 -13.03 9.79
CA LYS A 589 -37.41 -13.54 8.42
C LYS A 589 -36.26 -12.83 7.70
N PHE A 590 -36.11 -11.53 7.87
CA PHE A 590 -34.97 -10.76 7.37
C PHE A 590 -33.65 -11.25 7.99
N ALA A 591 -33.61 -11.46 9.31
CA ALA A 591 -32.46 -12.01 9.99
C ALA A 591 -32.17 -13.48 9.61
N GLU A 592 -33.19 -14.30 9.32
CA GLU A 592 -33.05 -15.65 8.75
C GLU A 592 -32.42 -15.63 7.35
N ALA A 593 -32.77 -14.66 6.50
CA ALA A 593 -32.12 -14.48 5.21
C ALA A 593 -30.63 -14.10 5.36
N ALA A 594 -30.31 -13.14 6.23
CA ALA A 594 -28.93 -12.71 6.49
C ALA A 594 -28.05 -13.85 7.06
N GLU A 595 -28.56 -14.64 8.01
CA GLU A 595 -27.85 -15.81 8.56
C GLU A 595 -27.51 -16.84 7.48
N LYS A 596 -28.48 -17.18 6.62
CA LYS A 596 -28.27 -18.14 5.53
C LYS A 596 -27.22 -17.64 4.53
N CYS A 597 -27.18 -16.32 4.27
CA CYS A 597 -26.14 -15.72 3.44
C CYS A 597 -24.74 -15.84 4.07
N LEU A 598 -24.65 -15.75 5.40
CA LEU A 598 -23.40 -15.77 6.17
C LEU A 598 -22.94 -17.17 6.61
N ALA A 599 -23.46 -18.24 6.00
CA ALA A 599 -23.02 -19.60 6.26
C ALA A 599 -21.52 -19.79 5.92
N GLU A 600 -20.81 -20.60 6.72
CA GLU A 600 -19.36 -20.77 6.57
C GLU A 600 -18.98 -21.37 5.21
N HIS A 601 -19.81 -22.30 4.70
CA HIS A 601 -19.63 -22.92 3.39
C HIS A 601 -20.62 -22.37 2.37
N GLY A 602 -20.13 -22.03 1.17
CA GLY A 602 -20.93 -21.50 0.07
C GLY A 602 -21.99 -22.47 -0.45
N VAL A 603 -21.82 -23.78 -0.25
CA VAL A 603 -22.83 -24.79 -0.59
C VAL A 603 -24.11 -24.63 0.25
N ASP A 604 -23.98 -24.22 1.51
CA ASP A 604 -25.10 -24.01 2.44
C ASP A 604 -25.78 -22.64 2.23
N ARG A 605 -25.12 -21.74 1.50
CA ARG A 605 -25.68 -20.42 1.18
C ARG A 605 -26.79 -20.53 0.13
N PRO A 606 -27.87 -19.74 0.24
CA PRO A 606 -28.93 -19.66 -0.76
C PRO A 606 -28.42 -19.09 -2.10
N THR A 607 -29.19 -19.24 -3.17
CA THR A 607 -28.98 -18.42 -4.38
C THR A 607 -29.50 -17.01 -4.15
N MET A 608 -29.03 -16.01 -4.92
CA MET A 608 -29.60 -14.66 -4.83
C MET A 608 -31.09 -14.57 -5.18
N GLY A 609 -31.63 -15.55 -5.93
CA GLY A 609 -33.07 -15.68 -6.17
C GLY A 609 -33.83 -16.10 -4.91
N ASP A 610 -33.30 -17.06 -4.15
CA ASP A 610 -33.88 -17.46 -2.86
C ASP A 610 -33.78 -16.32 -1.84
N VAL A 611 -32.66 -15.58 -1.81
CA VAL A 611 -32.50 -14.39 -0.95
C VAL A 611 -33.57 -13.35 -1.28
N LEU A 612 -33.77 -13.04 -2.57
CA LEU A 612 -34.81 -12.12 -3.03
C LEU A 612 -36.21 -12.57 -2.58
N TRP A 613 -36.53 -13.86 -2.69
CA TRP A 613 -37.81 -14.43 -2.23
C TRP A 613 -38.00 -14.29 -0.70
N ASN A 614 -36.96 -14.58 0.10
CA ASN A 614 -37.04 -14.42 1.56
C ASN A 614 -37.23 -12.94 1.98
N LEU A 615 -36.58 -12.00 1.27
CA LEU A 615 -36.75 -10.56 1.50
C LEU A 615 -38.14 -10.06 1.07
N GLU A 616 -38.68 -10.57 -0.04
CA GLU A 616 -40.02 -10.24 -0.51
C GLU A 616 -41.10 -10.77 0.44
N TYR A 617 -40.94 -11.99 0.97
CA TYR A 617 -41.82 -12.52 2.02
C TYR A 617 -41.73 -11.71 3.32
N ALA A 618 -40.53 -11.30 3.73
CA ALA A 618 -40.37 -10.44 4.90
C ALA A 618 -41.01 -9.06 4.71
N LEU A 619 -40.93 -8.47 3.50
CA LEU A 619 -41.62 -7.23 3.15
C LEU A 619 -43.15 -7.39 3.21
N GLN A 620 -43.72 -8.48 2.68
CA GLN A 620 -45.16 -8.75 2.76
C GLN A 620 -45.67 -8.82 4.20
N LEU A 621 -44.90 -9.43 5.12
CA LEU A 621 -45.22 -9.45 6.55
C LEU A 621 -45.20 -8.04 7.18
N GLN A 622 -44.30 -7.17 6.75
CA GLN A 622 -44.23 -5.77 7.19
C GLN A 622 -45.42 -4.95 6.64
N GLU A 623 -45.72 -5.08 5.35
CA GLU A 623 -46.84 -4.39 4.69
C GLU A 623 -48.19 -4.79 5.31
N ALA A 624 -48.42 -6.09 5.55
CA ALA A 624 -49.63 -6.59 6.22
C ALA A 624 -49.77 -6.05 7.66
N PHE A 625 -48.66 -5.94 8.40
CA PHE A 625 -48.65 -5.37 9.76
C PHE A 625 -48.94 -3.87 9.78
N SER A 626 -48.37 -3.11 8.83
CA SER A 626 -48.65 -1.68 8.66
C SER A 626 -50.12 -1.43 8.28
N GLN A 627 -50.71 -2.28 7.42
CA GLN A 627 -52.14 -2.22 7.09
C GLN A 627 -53.03 -2.63 8.27
N GLY A 628 -52.64 -3.62 9.06
CA GLY A 628 -53.32 -4.01 10.31
C GLY A 628 -53.41 -2.84 11.30
N LYS A 629 -52.28 -2.16 11.56
CA LYS A 629 -52.23 -0.94 12.39
C LYS A 629 -53.07 0.21 11.84
N ALA A 630 -53.22 0.34 10.52
CA ALA A 630 -54.11 1.34 9.93
C ALA A 630 -55.59 1.01 10.21
N ASN A 631 -55.99 -0.24 9.99
CA ASN A 631 -57.37 -0.69 10.17
C ASN A 631 -57.82 -0.71 11.65
N GLU A 632 -56.92 -1.06 12.59
CA GLU A 632 -57.21 -0.97 14.03
C GLU A 632 -57.47 0.48 14.48
N ASN A 633 -56.75 1.45 13.90
CA ASN A 633 -56.98 2.88 14.17
C ASN A 633 -58.28 3.41 13.54
N GLU A 634 -58.84 2.75 12.53
CA GLU A 634 -60.14 3.12 11.92
C GLU A 634 -61.35 2.43 12.57
N GLN A 635 -61.18 1.27 13.25
CA GLN A 635 -62.28 0.56 13.94
C GLN A 635 -62.31 0.76 15.47
N GLY A 636 -61.32 1.43 16.07
CA GLY A 636 -61.28 1.72 17.52
C GLY A 636 -62.24 2.81 18.04
N GLY A 637 -63.19 3.28 17.23
CA GLY A 637 -64.11 4.38 17.56
C GLY A 637 -65.47 3.94 18.11
N GLY A 638 -65.53 3.30 19.27
CA GLY A 638 -66.79 2.87 19.90
C GLY A 638 -66.73 2.67 21.41
N GLU A 639 -67.40 3.54 22.18
CA GLU A 639 -67.45 3.49 23.65
C GLU A 639 -68.28 2.32 24.21
N SER A 640 -67.76 1.65 25.25
CA SER A 640 -68.54 1.39 26.49
C SER A 640 -67.65 0.95 27.67
N THR A 641 -67.91 1.52 28.84
CA THR A 641 -67.42 1.09 30.18
C THR A 641 -68.59 0.41 30.95
N PRO A 642 -68.44 -0.19 32.16
CA PRO A 642 -67.31 -0.26 33.13
C PRO A 642 -66.88 -1.74 33.41
N ALA A 643 -66.21 -2.21 34.49
CA ALA A 643 -65.98 -1.67 35.85
C ALA A 643 -64.79 -2.31 36.63
N THR A 644 -64.76 -2.01 37.93
CA THR A 644 -64.09 -2.59 39.13
C THR A 644 -63.87 -4.14 39.15
N ASP A 645 -62.91 -4.76 39.86
CA ASP A 645 -62.41 -4.39 41.20
C ASP A 645 -61.04 -5.01 41.64
N ASN A 646 -60.42 -4.41 42.69
CA ASN A 646 -59.38 -4.85 43.67
C ASN A 646 -58.42 -6.08 43.48
N ARG A 647 -57.11 -5.76 43.37
CA ARG A 647 -55.91 -6.17 44.20
C ARG A 647 -56.01 -7.32 45.28
N PRO A 648 -54.88 -7.94 45.73
CA PRO A 648 -53.79 -8.70 45.07
C PRO A 648 -53.39 -10.01 45.87
N VAL A 649 -52.10 -10.43 45.89
CA VAL A 649 -51.46 -11.52 46.72
C VAL A 649 -51.61 -12.95 46.09
N SER A 650 -50.64 -13.90 46.07
CA SER A 650 -49.34 -14.11 46.77
C SER A 650 -48.29 -14.92 45.93
N LEU A 651 -47.01 -14.76 46.28
CA LEU A 651 -45.89 -15.73 46.11
C LEU A 651 -45.88 -16.73 47.31
N PRO A 652 -45.29 -17.96 47.28
CA PRO A 652 -43.82 -18.11 47.19
C PRO A 652 -43.17 -19.44 46.70
N GLU A 653 -41.84 -19.35 46.57
CA GLU A 653 -40.78 -20.33 46.93
C GLU A 653 -40.51 -21.65 46.18
N GLU A 654 -39.35 -21.64 45.50
CA GLU A 654 -38.20 -22.57 45.56
C GLU A 654 -38.37 -24.05 45.98
N SER A 655 -37.73 -24.94 45.19
CA SER A 655 -36.66 -25.79 45.75
C SER A 655 -35.67 -26.29 44.68
N ASN A 656 -34.37 -26.23 45.01
CA ASN A 656 -33.27 -26.76 44.20
C ASN A 656 -33.22 -28.30 44.21
N LYS A 657 -32.85 -28.92 43.08
CA LYS A 657 -31.93 -30.10 43.04
C LYS A 657 -31.51 -30.52 41.62
N SER A 658 -30.24 -30.91 41.51
CA SER A 658 -29.62 -31.79 40.51
C SER A 658 -28.44 -32.50 41.22
N PRO A 659 -27.65 -33.40 40.58
CA PRO A 659 -27.81 -34.05 39.26
C PRO A 659 -27.70 -35.60 39.32
N ALA A 660 -28.03 -36.32 38.24
CA ALA A 660 -27.30 -37.48 37.70
C ALA A 660 -28.03 -38.16 36.52
N GLU A 661 -27.22 -38.78 35.66
CA GLU A 661 -27.48 -39.44 34.38
C GLU A 661 -28.51 -40.58 34.36
N VAL A 662 -29.31 -40.68 33.29
CA VAL A 662 -29.66 -41.96 32.61
C VAL A 662 -29.78 -41.69 31.09
N GLN A 663 -29.27 -42.62 30.28
CA GLN A 663 -29.21 -42.59 28.81
C GLN A 663 -30.34 -43.43 28.16
N ALA A 664 -30.71 -43.05 26.92
CA ALA A 664 -31.40 -43.85 25.88
C ALA A 664 -32.94 -43.92 25.83
N THR A 665 -33.41 -44.18 24.58
CA THR A 665 -34.78 -44.46 24.06
C THR A 665 -35.75 -43.26 23.97
N ILE A 666 -36.54 -43.05 22.90
CA ILE A 666 -36.85 -43.86 21.69
C ILE A 666 -37.12 -42.94 20.46
N ASP A 667 -37.09 -43.52 19.26
CA ASP A 667 -37.29 -42.90 17.93
C ASP A 667 -38.72 -42.36 17.60
N GLU A 668 -38.74 -41.54 16.54
CA GLU A 668 -39.77 -41.35 15.49
C GLU A 668 -41.28 -41.57 15.78
N HIS A 669 -42.10 -40.60 15.37
CA HIS A 669 -43.02 -40.83 14.21
C HIS A 669 -43.66 -39.54 13.63
N SER A 670 -44.09 -39.64 12.37
CA SER A 670 -44.85 -38.67 11.55
C SER A 670 -44.05 -37.51 10.91
N GLY A 671 -43.93 -37.41 9.58
CA GLY A 671 -44.48 -38.32 8.58
C GLY A 671 -44.01 -38.08 7.13
N THR A 672 -43.93 -39.19 6.40
CA THR A 672 -43.88 -39.32 4.92
C THR A 672 -45.17 -38.73 4.29
N ALA A 673 -45.28 -38.41 3.00
CA ALA A 673 -44.43 -38.61 1.82
C ALA A 673 -44.81 -37.59 0.73
N MET A 674 -44.00 -37.46 -0.34
CA MET A 674 -44.48 -37.47 -1.73
C MET A 674 -43.31 -37.71 -2.70
N PHE A 675 -43.44 -38.76 -3.52
CA PHE A 675 -42.71 -39.10 -4.76
C PHE A 675 -41.18 -39.32 -4.77
N ALA A 676 -40.82 -40.61 -4.89
CA ALA A 676 -39.62 -41.11 -5.57
C ALA A 676 -39.75 -40.93 -7.12
N GLN A 677 -38.78 -41.20 -7.99
CA GLN A 677 -38.15 -42.52 -8.21
C GLN A 677 -37.08 -42.49 -9.34
N PHE A 678 -36.19 -43.49 -9.35
CA PHE A 678 -35.27 -43.90 -10.42
C PHE A 678 -34.11 -42.99 -10.86
N ALA A 679 -32.99 -43.17 -10.16
CA ALA A 679 -31.68 -43.24 -10.82
C ALA A 679 -31.34 -44.70 -11.15
N ASN A 680 -31.02 -44.99 -12.41
CA ASN A 680 -29.93 -45.87 -12.90
C ASN A 680 -30.24 -46.49 -14.27
N LEU A 681 -29.38 -46.22 -15.25
CA LEU A 681 -28.93 -47.21 -16.23
C LEU A 681 -27.64 -46.76 -16.94
N ASN A 682 -26.54 -47.38 -16.53
CA ASN A 682 -25.29 -47.71 -17.24
C ASN A 682 -25.01 -47.12 -18.65
N GLY A 683 -23.72 -46.82 -18.90
CA GLY A 683 -23.10 -47.38 -20.11
C GLY A 683 -21.83 -46.73 -20.65
N ARG A 684 -20.67 -47.31 -20.28
CA ARG A 684 -19.32 -47.19 -20.90
C ARG A 684 -18.54 -45.89 -20.73
#